data_AF-A0A1Z8BB73-F1
#
_entry.id   AF-A0A1Z8BB73-F1
#
_cell.length_a   1.000
_cell.length_b   1.000
_cell.length_c   1.000
_cell.angle_alpha   90.00
_cell.angle_beta   90.00
_cell.angle_gamma   90.00
#
_symmetry.space_group_name_H-M   'P 1'
#
loop_
_entity.id
_entity.type
_entity.pdbx_description
1 polymer ?
#
loop_
_entity_poly.entity_id
_entity_poly.type
_entity_poly.pdbx_seq_one_letter_code
_entity_poly.pdbx_strand_id
1 'polypeptide(L)'
;MKKLLLSALFMFCAVSLHAQVTLYSNGFEGSDQDTYNLTNSFGNPLGFTNFNPPSDYFLRGVPSGNSAIDVQPTNFEGANIIVGEDFDGYVGGIGEIQLTTNSFNIAGAVDMSVSLKVGATNDGSNRYETSNYLIVEYALDGSSTWIKIAEFRGVKDGSIFNFYEDDNLNGFATVRTTNVMRDVSYNLNSRAGSAVLGTNMRVRVRLNFGVQEEIAIDELKVQAVSQGPVCNEPSIPTLSSSPSTVCVGSSATINISGNLNDATAWHIYTGSCGGTLIGTTGTGTFLIPAINTSTTYYIRGEGGCTTPSSCNTITINPTAVDDASFSYSASSYCTSDSDPFPTITGSTGGTFSSSFGLSLNPSNGFIDLSASTPGNYSITYTTSGTCPNSSSVNVIINGADSANFSYSSFSYCSNGADVSPTISGTSGGTFTSSPAGLSINSSSGQIDLSASSPAFYQITYTTGGVCSASSNQFISISGADDASFSYTASSYCVSDSDPSPTITGLGGGSFSSTAGLSINASSGTIDVSASTPGAYTVTYTTSGSCPNSSNVSVTINALDDPSFTYSSSSYCVNGADPSPTVTGLGGGSFTSGAGLSINGSSGAIDVSASTPGTYTVIYTTTGPCPNSSNVSVTINALDDASFSYSSSSYSITDVDPTPTITGLTGGSFTSSLGLVLNGTTGSIDLSASTTGTYIVTYTTAGSCSNSSSQVVTITSNDNLATPTPLAYGAGCTGSIYNTQGSTLELGENIPDCAFDTGVPLVPSQASSQWYSFVASGSGDALIKITDDGINNFGPQSASIALTLALYEAPTIPGDFSTLNSAILCSSSSTFPNLEFLDGTFIDAKGLLPGETYYVQVYSNDNSSIDYCIDVSEPVIYTYNNGWQAPNGNPEVVNNPYKRVEILAGDAVQEPLMNSMQPIPPSVGSLYVAPNASVSYDNLILNSKMEIDGTLNPLIGGTLTANTAFVITTNQSLNSISGSGLANVLQFAYLNENANTNSVNVDLKMDVYERFEMSDRPMNFLKKITFKSTADRTAVFLSSDFAGTTSSSASISGLVEVEQFVPENNSVRGRAYRFVSSPVASMSTIYSQWQENGAAPSGFGTHITGASGTVGMVDAATGFDQTSSGA
;
A
#
# COMPACT_ATOMS: atom_id res chain seq x y z
N MET A 1 -9.22 67.25 -0.59
CA MET A 1 -8.57 68.20 0.33
C MET A 1 -8.91 69.63 -0.09
N LYS A 2 -8.91 70.55 0.88
CA LYS A 2 -9.49 71.91 0.90
C LYS A 2 -8.82 72.95 -0.03
N LYS A 3 -9.63 73.99 -0.32
CA LYS A 3 -9.36 75.37 -0.78
C LYS A 3 -8.00 75.99 -0.40
N LEU A 4 -7.46 76.85 -1.29
CA LEU A 4 -6.74 78.12 -1.02
C LEU A 4 -6.56 78.84 -2.39
N LEU A 5 -6.95 80.11 -2.61
CA LEU A 5 -6.16 81.31 -2.31
C LEU A 5 -6.99 82.61 -2.49
N LEU A 6 -6.65 83.62 -1.69
CA LEU A 6 -7.09 85.02 -1.70
C LEU A 6 -5.85 85.91 -1.98
N SER A 7 -6.09 87.12 -2.50
CA SER A 7 -5.24 88.35 -2.47
C SER A 7 -4.46 88.72 -3.74
N ALA A 8 -4.82 89.86 -4.36
CA ALA A 8 -4.00 91.09 -4.42
C ALA A 8 -4.67 92.16 -5.32
N LEU A 9 -4.94 93.32 -4.72
CA LEU A 9 -5.39 94.58 -5.33
C LEU A 9 -4.22 95.57 -5.19
N PHE A 10 -3.76 96.24 -6.25
CA PHE A 10 -2.96 97.47 -6.12
C PHE A 10 -3.14 98.44 -7.29
N MET A 11 -3.04 99.71 -6.90
CA MET A 11 -3.53 100.96 -7.48
C MET A 11 -2.35 101.80 -8.00
N PHE A 12 -2.54 102.63 -9.04
CA PHE A 12 -1.66 103.77 -9.31
C PHE A 12 -2.49 105.02 -9.67
N CYS A 13 -2.21 106.11 -8.95
CA CYS A 13 -2.75 107.46 -9.11
C CYS A 13 -1.58 108.41 -9.37
N ALA A 14 -1.73 109.42 -10.23
CA ALA A 14 -0.75 110.49 -10.46
C ALA A 14 -1.37 111.85 -10.12
N VAL A 15 -0.63 112.68 -9.36
CA VAL A 15 -1.01 114.03 -8.91
C VAL A 15 0.02 115.02 -9.47
N SER A 16 -0.42 116.20 -9.94
CA SER A 16 0.44 117.37 -10.12
C SER A 16 -0.09 118.54 -9.28
N LEU A 17 0.83 119.23 -8.58
CA LEU A 17 0.58 120.41 -7.74
C LEU A 17 1.35 121.59 -8.35
N HIS A 18 0.69 122.74 -8.50
CA HIS A 18 1.34 124.03 -8.81
C HIS A 18 0.96 125.03 -7.71
N ALA A 19 1.92 125.84 -7.24
CA ALA A 19 1.70 126.92 -6.27
C ALA A 19 1.60 128.27 -7.01
N GLN A 20 0.56 129.05 -6.72
CA GLN A 20 0.36 130.41 -7.23
C GLN A 20 0.41 131.39 -6.06
N VAL A 21 1.09 132.53 -6.21
CA VAL A 21 1.01 133.64 -5.25
C VAL A 21 -0.24 134.45 -5.57
N THR A 22 -1.23 134.41 -4.69
CA THR A 22 -2.42 135.28 -4.80
C THR A 22 -2.11 136.62 -4.14
N LEU A 23 -1.85 137.67 -4.93
CA LEU A 23 -1.86 139.04 -4.43
C LEU A 23 -3.32 139.45 -4.16
N TYR A 24 -3.68 139.54 -2.87
CA TYR A 24 -5.02 139.98 -2.48
C TYR A 24 -5.21 141.48 -2.72
N SER A 25 -6.39 141.83 -3.23
CA SER A 25 -6.85 143.14 -3.72
C SER A 25 -6.98 144.26 -2.67
N ASN A 26 -6.20 144.24 -1.59
CA ASN A 26 -6.21 145.31 -0.58
C ASN A 26 -4.94 146.16 -0.69
N GLY A 27 -4.96 147.07 -1.67
CA GLY A 27 -4.21 148.33 -1.70
C GLY A 27 -2.68 148.23 -1.67
N PHE A 28 -2.04 148.57 -2.78
CA PHE A 28 -0.64 149.03 -2.84
C PHE A 28 -0.39 150.34 -2.05
N GLU A 29 -1.34 150.79 -1.20
CA GLU A 29 -1.45 152.16 -0.67
C GLU A 29 -1.62 152.14 0.85
N GLY A 30 -0.67 151.54 1.57
CA GLY A 30 -0.58 151.63 3.03
C GLY A 30 0.38 152.74 3.44
N SER A 31 0.00 153.55 4.43
CA SER A 31 0.90 154.58 5.00
C SER A 31 2.02 153.89 5.80
N ASP A 32 3.24 153.98 5.27
CA ASP A 32 4.51 153.57 5.90
C ASP A 32 4.63 152.06 6.18
N GLN A 33 5.21 151.30 5.23
CA GLN A 33 5.18 149.83 5.22
C GLN A 33 6.54 149.15 5.00
N ASP A 34 7.46 149.36 5.95
CA ASP A 34 8.64 148.50 6.15
C ASP A 34 8.32 147.14 6.84
N THR A 35 7.05 146.74 6.94
CA THR A 35 6.63 145.60 7.80
C THR A 35 5.80 144.48 7.15
N TYR A 36 5.61 144.45 5.84
CA TYR A 36 5.00 143.27 5.20
C TYR A 36 5.99 142.13 4.99
N ASN A 37 5.98 141.14 5.88
CA ASN A 37 6.61 139.85 5.62
C ASN A 37 5.81 139.10 4.53
N LEU A 38 6.39 138.95 3.34
CA LEU A 38 5.92 137.98 2.35
C LEU A 38 5.98 136.60 2.99
N THR A 39 4.84 135.95 3.24
CA THR A 39 4.82 134.60 3.77
C THR A 39 4.63 133.59 2.65
N ASN A 40 5.34 132.46 2.67
CA ASN A 40 5.01 131.35 1.79
C ASN A 40 3.62 130.77 2.15
N SER A 41 3.11 129.82 1.35
CA SER A 41 1.81 129.18 1.54
C SER A 41 1.64 128.44 2.89
N PHE A 42 2.71 128.29 3.67
CA PHE A 42 2.71 127.74 5.04
C PHE A 42 2.77 128.83 6.13
N GLY A 43 2.66 130.11 5.78
CA GLY A 43 2.64 131.23 6.73
C GLY A 43 4.00 131.64 7.28
N ASN A 44 5.12 131.21 6.67
CA ASN A 44 6.47 131.56 7.13
C ASN A 44 6.98 132.83 6.45
N PRO A 45 7.48 133.83 7.20
CA PRO A 45 8.09 135.05 6.67
C PRO A 45 9.30 134.79 5.77
N LEU A 46 9.31 135.38 4.58
CA LEU A 46 10.46 135.52 3.69
C LEU A 46 11.07 136.90 3.95
N GLY A 47 12.22 136.94 4.63
CA GLY A 47 12.91 138.19 4.95
C GLY A 47 13.54 138.83 3.71
N PHE A 48 13.51 140.16 3.63
CA PHE A 48 14.00 140.96 2.48
C PHE A 48 15.53 141.01 2.30
N THR A 49 16.29 140.07 2.86
CA THR A 49 17.74 140.04 2.75
C THR A 49 18.25 138.60 2.62
N ASN A 50 18.25 138.07 1.38
CA ASN A 50 19.17 137.05 0.80
C ASN A 50 18.46 136.28 -0.33
N PHE A 51 18.70 136.69 -1.58
CA PHE A 51 18.18 136.05 -2.80
C PHE A 51 19.09 134.88 -3.27
N ASN A 52 18.50 133.70 -3.49
CA ASN A 52 19.02 132.58 -4.28
C ASN A 52 17.81 131.72 -4.77
N PRO A 53 17.78 131.19 -6.00
CA PRO A 53 16.97 131.65 -7.15
C PRO A 53 15.85 130.62 -7.56
N PRO A 54 14.99 130.84 -8.60
CA PRO A 54 15.22 131.74 -9.74
C PRO A 54 14.02 132.53 -10.35
N SER A 55 12.94 132.85 -9.64
CA SER A 55 11.71 133.20 -10.39
C SER A 55 10.99 134.52 -10.01
N ASP A 56 10.94 134.96 -8.76
CA ASP A 56 10.34 136.28 -8.40
C ASP A 56 11.39 137.43 -8.28
N TYR A 57 11.12 138.61 -8.86
CA TYR A 57 12.03 139.76 -8.86
C TYR A 57 11.39 141.02 -8.24
N PHE A 58 11.93 141.50 -7.12
CA PHE A 58 11.57 142.81 -6.56
C PHE A 58 12.68 143.83 -6.83
N LEU A 59 12.36 144.91 -7.54
CA LEU A 59 13.31 145.98 -7.87
C LEU A 59 13.01 147.22 -7.00
N ARG A 60 13.88 147.49 -6.01
CA ARG A 60 13.92 148.75 -5.22
C ARG A 60 15.21 149.53 -5.55
N GLY A 61 15.12 150.84 -5.80
CA GLY A 61 16.24 151.69 -6.30
C GLY A 61 17.45 151.78 -5.35
N VAL A 62 18.70 152.08 -5.73
CA VAL A 62 19.40 152.39 -7.01
C VAL A 62 20.88 151.96 -6.81
N PRO A 63 21.60 151.34 -7.77
CA PRO A 63 23.05 151.49 -7.86
C PRO A 63 23.36 152.73 -8.71
N SER A 64 23.97 153.74 -8.11
CA SER A 64 24.39 154.99 -8.75
C SER A 64 25.06 154.77 -10.12
N GLY A 65 24.38 155.12 -11.21
CA GLY A 65 24.91 155.04 -12.56
C GLY A 65 23.80 154.96 -13.60
N ASN A 66 23.78 155.93 -14.52
CA ASN A 66 22.74 156.15 -15.53
C ASN A 66 22.77 155.10 -16.66
N SER A 67 22.62 153.81 -16.32
CA SER A 67 22.67 152.69 -17.26
C SER A 67 21.46 151.79 -17.06
N ALA A 68 20.68 151.63 -18.13
CA ALA A 68 19.51 150.75 -18.18
C ALA A 68 19.83 149.36 -17.59
N ILE A 69 19.02 148.91 -16.64
CA ILE A 69 19.15 147.58 -16.04
C ILE A 69 18.44 146.60 -16.98
N ASP A 70 19.17 145.66 -17.59
CA ASP A 70 18.60 144.55 -18.35
C ASP A 70 18.65 143.27 -17.51
N VAL A 71 17.48 142.81 -17.05
CA VAL A 71 17.35 141.55 -16.29
C VAL A 71 16.95 140.44 -17.27
N GLN A 72 17.67 139.31 -17.23
CA GLN A 72 17.47 138.16 -18.12
C GLN A 72 16.95 136.94 -17.34
N PRO A 73 15.63 136.73 -17.23
CA PRO A 73 15.09 135.58 -16.51
C PRO A 73 15.35 134.27 -17.27
N THR A 74 15.83 133.24 -16.57
CA THR A 74 15.91 131.86 -17.07
C THR A 74 14.62 131.11 -16.71
N ASN A 75 13.90 130.60 -17.70
CA ASN A 75 12.63 129.83 -17.61
C ASN A 75 11.38 130.67 -17.31
N PHE A 76 10.53 130.81 -18.32
CA PHE A 76 9.29 131.60 -18.31
C PHE A 76 8.04 130.80 -17.90
N GLU A 77 8.23 129.59 -17.35
CA GLU A 77 7.16 128.78 -16.77
C GLU A 77 7.31 128.77 -15.25
N GLY A 78 6.45 129.51 -14.54
CA GLY A 78 6.47 129.65 -13.08
C GLY A 78 5.98 131.01 -12.60
N ALA A 79 5.57 131.11 -11.33
CA ALA A 79 5.13 132.35 -10.69
C ALA A 79 6.30 133.33 -10.56
N ASN A 80 6.28 134.40 -11.36
CA ASN A 80 7.33 135.41 -11.43
C ASN A 80 6.67 136.80 -11.36
N ILE A 81 6.52 137.34 -10.15
CA ILE A 81 6.05 138.71 -9.94
C ILE A 81 7.24 139.67 -10.07
N ILE A 82 7.05 140.74 -10.85
CA ILE A 82 7.95 141.88 -10.95
C ILE A 82 7.24 143.11 -10.43
N VAL A 83 7.68 143.62 -9.27
CA VAL A 83 7.20 144.88 -8.69
C VAL A 83 8.34 145.91 -8.75
N GLY A 84 8.08 147.04 -9.39
CA GLY A 84 8.91 148.24 -9.26
C GLY A 84 8.31 149.14 -8.19
N GLU A 85 9.08 149.39 -7.13
CA GLU A 85 8.76 150.31 -6.03
C GLU A 85 9.90 151.35 -5.96
N ASP A 86 9.55 152.63 -5.86
CA ASP A 86 10.53 153.67 -5.59
C ASP A 86 11.02 153.60 -4.13
N PHE A 87 12.15 154.24 -3.84
CA PHE A 87 12.67 154.35 -2.47
C PHE A 87 12.32 155.73 -1.94
N ASP A 88 11.47 155.79 -0.93
CA ASP A 88 11.05 157.02 -0.26
C ASP A 88 12.26 157.87 0.16
N GLY A 89 12.43 159.03 -0.48
CA GLY A 89 13.44 160.02 -0.11
C GLY A 89 14.59 160.24 -1.12
N TYR A 90 14.52 159.68 -2.33
CA TYR A 90 15.51 159.93 -3.38
C TYR A 90 14.95 160.68 -4.60
N VAL A 91 15.58 161.80 -4.98
CA VAL A 91 15.09 162.77 -5.98
C VAL A 91 15.58 162.51 -7.42
N GLY A 92 15.98 161.26 -7.73
CA GLY A 92 16.47 160.87 -9.04
C GLY A 92 15.76 159.62 -9.55
N GLY A 93 15.07 159.73 -10.68
CA GLY A 93 14.35 158.61 -11.31
C GLY A 93 15.25 157.44 -11.70
N ILE A 94 14.67 156.24 -11.78
CA ILE A 94 15.37 154.96 -11.94
C ILE A 94 15.88 154.66 -13.36
N GLY A 95 15.57 155.50 -14.36
CA GLY A 95 15.92 155.25 -15.77
C GLY A 95 15.11 154.10 -16.38
N GLU A 96 15.32 153.80 -17.68
CA GLU A 96 14.61 152.70 -18.35
C GLU A 96 15.10 151.34 -17.84
N ILE A 97 14.18 150.48 -17.40
CA ILE A 97 14.42 149.08 -17.05
C ILE A 97 13.99 148.21 -18.24
N GLN A 98 14.84 147.24 -18.60
CA GLN A 98 14.54 146.24 -19.62
C GLN A 98 14.51 144.85 -18.99
N LEU A 99 13.52 144.05 -19.36
CA LEU A 99 13.34 142.68 -18.93
C LEU A 99 13.28 141.81 -20.17
N THR A 100 14.35 141.11 -20.50
CA THR A 100 14.45 140.39 -21.78
C THR A 100 14.54 138.89 -21.53
N THR A 101 13.75 138.09 -22.26
CA THR A 101 13.81 136.64 -22.14
C THR A 101 15.05 136.08 -22.84
N ASN A 102 15.53 134.93 -22.35
CA ASN A 102 16.37 134.05 -23.17
C ASN A 102 15.66 133.66 -24.47
N SER A 103 16.44 133.30 -25.49
CA SER A 103 15.88 132.77 -26.73
C SER A 103 15.31 131.37 -26.50
N PHE A 104 14.06 131.14 -26.89
CA PHE A 104 13.42 129.82 -26.81
C PHE A 104 12.88 129.38 -28.17
N ASN A 105 12.81 128.06 -28.36
CA ASN A 105 12.46 127.45 -29.63
C ASN A 105 10.94 127.56 -29.90
N ILE A 106 10.57 128.05 -31.08
CA ILE A 106 9.20 128.15 -31.58
C ILE A 106 9.00 127.40 -32.91
N ALA A 107 9.93 126.54 -33.29
CA ALA A 107 9.87 125.78 -34.54
C ALA A 107 8.63 124.87 -34.57
N GLY A 108 7.79 125.06 -35.61
CA GLY A 108 6.54 124.32 -35.76
C GLY A 108 5.39 124.80 -34.87
N ALA A 109 5.60 125.83 -34.05
CA ALA A 109 4.55 126.45 -33.26
C ALA A 109 3.61 127.28 -34.16
N VAL A 110 2.30 127.15 -33.93
CA VAL A 110 1.25 127.96 -34.59
C VAL A 110 0.37 128.62 -33.52
N ASP A 111 -0.36 129.67 -33.92
CA ASP A 111 -1.28 130.44 -33.08
C ASP A 111 -0.65 131.05 -31.81
N MET A 112 0.54 131.65 -31.97
CA MET A 112 1.28 132.24 -30.85
C MET A 112 0.60 133.48 -30.27
N SER A 113 0.55 133.54 -28.95
CA SER A 113 0.14 134.73 -28.18
C SER A 113 1.11 135.01 -27.03
N VAL A 114 1.25 136.29 -26.69
CA VAL A 114 1.98 136.76 -25.50
C VAL A 114 0.96 137.33 -24.53
N SER A 115 0.90 136.79 -23.33
CA SER A 115 0.03 137.26 -22.25
C SER A 115 0.86 137.72 -21.05
N LEU A 116 0.35 138.66 -20.28
CA LEU A 116 0.90 139.07 -18.98
C LEU A 116 -0.23 139.65 -18.11
N LYS A 117 -0.01 139.72 -16.81
CA LYS A 117 -0.83 140.48 -15.88
C LYS A 117 -0.16 141.82 -15.59
N VAL A 118 -0.91 142.92 -15.68
CA VAL A 118 -0.40 144.27 -15.38
C VAL A 118 -1.32 144.96 -14.38
N GLY A 119 -0.73 145.59 -13.37
CA GLY A 119 -1.40 146.46 -12.40
C GLY A 119 -0.58 147.73 -12.19
N ALA A 120 -1.26 148.87 -12.07
CA ALA A 120 -0.67 150.20 -11.88
C ALA A 120 -1.48 150.95 -10.83
N THR A 121 -0.85 151.70 -9.93
CA THR A 121 -1.54 152.43 -8.85
C THR A 121 -2.59 153.40 -9.41
N ASN A 122 -3.69 153.55 -8.66
CA ASN A 122 -4.86 154.32 -9.07
C ASN A 122 -5.39 155.08 -7.85
N ASP A 123 -4.60 156.03 -7.37
CA ASP A 123 -4.91 156.85 -6.19
C ASP A 123 -5.50 158.22 -6.57
N GLY A 124 -5.60 158.53 -7.88
CA GLY A 124 -6.12 159.80 -8.38
C GLY A 124 -5.17 160.98 -8.20
N SER A 125 -3.90 160.74 -7.84
CA SER A 125 -2.85 161.75 -7.84
C SER A 125 -2.06 161.72 -9.16
N ASN A 126 -1.30 162.79 -9.44
CA ASN A 126 -0.69 163.08 -10.74
C ASN A 126 0.57 162.21 -11.01
N ARG A 127 0.49 160.87 -10.85
CA ARG A 127 1.65 159.98 -10.83
C ARG A 127 2.23 159.65 -12.21
N TYR A 128 1.45 159.12 -13.16
CA TYR A 128 2.01 158.66 -14.45
C TYR A 128 2.13 159.75 -15.53
N GLU A 129 3.25 160.46 -15.57
CA GLU A 129 3.57 161.44 -16.60
C GLU A 129 3.63 160.83 -18.01
N THR A 130 3.51 161.65 -19.05
CA THR A 130 3.56 161.20 -20.46
C THR A 130 4.90 160.58 -20.87
N SER A 131 5.94 160.77 -20.06
CA SER A 131 7.25 160.13 -20.19
C SER A 131 7.25 158.67 -19.69
N ASN A 132 6.26 158.27 -18.90
CA ASN A 132 6.17 156.94 -18.33
C ASN A 132 5.54 155.94 -19.29
N TYR A 133 6.13 154.75 -19.37
CA TYR A 133 5.61 153.68 -20.21
C TYR A 133 5.99 152.28 -19.76
N LEU A 134 5.20 151.31 -20.21
CA LEU A 134 5.52 149.90 -20.29
C LEU A 134 5.36 149.48 -21.75
N ILE A 135 6.37 148.90 -22.38
CA ILE A 135 6.29 148.41 -23.75
C ILE A 135 6.65 146.94 -23.76
N VAL A 136 5.76 146.11 -24.33
CA VAL A 136 6.02 144.68 -24.56
C VAL A 136 6.42 144.50 -26.02
N GLU A 137 7.53 143.84 -26.29
CA GLU A 137 8.09 143.67 -27.63
C GLU A 137 8.66 142.25 -27.81
N TYR A 138 8.83 141.79 -29.04
CA TYR A 138 9.53 140.53 -29.34
C TYR A 138 10.53 140.67 -30.47
N ALA A 139 11.48 139.74 -30.53
CA ALA A 139 12.44 139.60 -31.61
C ALA A 139 12.60 138.11 -31.98
N LEU A 140 12.75 137.83 -33.27
CA LEU A 140 12.92 136.47 -33.79
C LEU A 140 14.37 136.21 -34.18
N ASP A 141 14.82 134.97 -34.04
CA ASP A 141 16.04 134.41 -34.62
C ASP A 141 17.30 135.27 -34.40
N GLY A 142 17.40 135.90 -33.23
CA GLY A 142 18.56 136.74 -32.85
C GLY A 142 18.57 138.15 -33.44
N SER A 143 17.51 138.60 -34.12
CA SER A 143 17.37 139.96 -34.66
C SER A 143 17.59 141.05 -33.59
N SER A 144 18.21 142.17 -33.98
CA SER A 144 18.33 143.38 -33.15
C SER A 144 17.10 144.30 -33.24
N THR A 145 16.20 144.03 -34.18
CA THR A 145 14.95 144.79 -34.37
C THR A 145 13.86 144.17 -33.49
N TRP A 146 13.28 144.99 -32.62
CA TRP A 146 12.19 144.59 -31.73
C TRP A 146 10.84 145.06 -32.28
N ILE A 147 9.88 144.14 -32.34
CA ILE A 147 8.52 144.39 -32.81
C ILE A 147 7.63 144.58 -31.60
N LYS A 148 6.95 145.72 -31.54
CA LYS A 148 6.05 146.07 -30.44
C LYS A 148 4.77 145.21 -30.48
N ILE A 149 4.42 144.66 -29.32
CA ILE A 149 3.22 143.84 -29.08
C ILE A 149 2.12 144.69 -28.45
N ALA A 150 2.51 145.47 -27.43
CA ALA A 150 1.61 146.31 -26.65
C ALA A 150 2.39 147.45 -26.01
N GLU A 151 1.68 148.54 -25.68
CA GLU A 151 2.25 149.69 -25.02
C GLU A 151 1.27 150.26 -24.02
N PHE A 152 1.76 150.56 -22.83
CA PHE A 152 1.05 151.27 -21.79
C PHE A 152 1.79 152.57 -21.56
N ARG A 153 1.07 153.69 -21.46
CA ARG A 153 1.66 155.01 -21.30
C ARG A 153 0.91 155.82 -20.25
N GLY A 154 1.65 156.69 -19.58
CA GLY A 154 1.04 157.78 -18.84
C GLY A 154 0.33 158.72 -19.81
N VAL A 155 -0.94 159.00 -19.57
CA VAL A 155 -1.74 159.95 -20.35
C VAL A 155 -2.43 160.91 -19.40
N LYS A 156 -2.37 162.19 -19.74
CA LYS A 156 -3.07 163.24 -19.02
C LYS A 156 -4.55 163.24 -19.42
N ASP A 157 -5.42 162.74 -18.55
CA ASP A 157 -6.88 162.80 -18.73
C ASP A 157 -7.45 163.88 -17.80
N GLY A 158 -7.65 165.08 -18.35
CA GLY A 158 -8.02 166.27 -17.58
C GLY A 158 -6.90 166.74 -16.63
N SER A 159 -7.15 166.69 -15.32
CA SER A 159 -6.21 167.10 -14.26
C SER A 159 -5.51 165.92 -13.56
N ILE A 160 -5.71 164.69 -14.04
CA ILE A 160 -5.17 163.46 -13.43
C ILE A 160 -4.30 162.75 -14.48
N PHE A 161 -3.13 162.26 -14.06
CA PHE A 161 -2.26 161.40 -14.86
C PHE A 161 -2.58 159.93 -14.58
N ASN A 162 -3.02 159.22 -15.62
CA ASN A 162 -3.42 157.81 -15.55
C ASN A 162 -2.54 156.96 -16.46
N PHE A 163 -2.42 155.68 -16.14
CA PHE A 163 -1.73 154.71 -16.98
C PHE A 163 -2.75 153.98 -17.87
N TYR A 164 -2.60 154.09 -19.19
CA TYR A 164 -3.50 153.45 -20.14
C TYR A 164 -2.75 152.50 -21.06
N GLU A 165 -3.39 151.38 -21.38
CA GLU A 165 -3.06 150.47 -22.46
C GLU A 165 -3.46 151.10 -23.81
N ASP A 166 -2.53 151.15 -24.75
CA ASP A 166 -2.76 151.30 -26.19
C ASP A 166 -2.74 149.89 -26.82
N ASP A 167 -3.92 149.27 -26.81
CA ASP A 167 -4.14 147.89 -27.25
C ASP A 167 -4.19 147.74 -28.77
N ASN A 168 -4.00 148.78 -29.57
CA ASN A 168 -4.01 148.68 -31.03
C ASN A 168 -2.81 149.37 -31.69
N LEU A 169 -1.91 149.93 -30.88
CA LEU A 169 -0.66 150.56 -31.27
C LEU A 169 -0.85 151.74 -32.23
N ASN A 170 -2.00 152.42 -32.17
CA ASN A 170 -2.28 153.60 -32.99
C ASN A 170 -1.82 154.91 -32.33
N GLY A 171 -1.24 154.85 -31.13
CA GLY A 171 -0.76 155.98 -30.36
C GLY A 171 -1.81 156.61 -29.44
N PHE A 172 -3.01 156.03 -29.34
CA PHE A 172 -4.09 156.51 -28.47
C PHE A 172 -4.39 155.49 -27.37
N ALA A 173 -4.42 155.98 -26.12
CA ALA A 173 -4.82 155.22 -24.96
C ALA A 173 -6.28 154.73 -25.04
N THR A 174 -6.50 153.43 -24.97
CA THR A 174 -7.81 152.80 -25.13
C THR A 174 -8.40 152.25 -23.82
N VAL A 175 -7.59 151.71 -22.91
CA VAL A 175 -8.10 151.10 -21.65
C VAL A 175 -7.26 151.50 -20.46
N ARG A 176 -7.90 151.96 -19.37
CA ARG A 176 -7.23 152.39 -18.14
C ARG A 176 -6.74 151.20 -17.31
N THR A 177 -5.48 151.20 -16.91
CA THR A 177 -4.92 150.24 -15.95
C THR A 177 -5.26 150.69 -14.52
N THR A 178 -5.58 149.74 -13.64
CA THR A 178 -5.92 150.02 -12.25
C THR A 178 -5.00 149.25 -11.30
N ASN A 179 -5.17 149.49 -9.99
CA ASN A 179 -4.43 148.82 -8.93
C ASN A 179 -4.80 147.33 -8.76
N VAL A 180 -5.67 146.80 -9.63
CA VAL A 180 -6.01 145.38 -9.70
C VAL A 180 -5.26 144.78 -10.88
N MET A 181 -4.47 143.73 -10.64
CA MET A 181 -3.77 142.99 -11.69
C MET A 181 -4.78 142.50 -12.74
N ARG A 182 -4.63 142.99 -13.98
CA ARG A 182 -5.47 142.62 -15.12
C ARG A 182 -4.67 141.74 -16.07
N ASP A 183 -5.25 140.59 -16.42
CA ASP A 183 -4.78 139.76 -17.53
C ASP A 183 -4.94 140.48 -18.87
N VAL A 184 -3.84 140.60 -19.61
CA VAL A 184 -3.81 141.02 -21.00
C VAL A 184 -3.19 139.91 -21.85
N SER A 185 -3.76 139.65 -23.02
CA SER A 185 -3.26 138.64 -23.95
C SER A 185 -3.32 139.16 -25.38
N TYR A 186 -2.18 139.06 -26.06
CA TYR A 186 -1.98 139.62 -27.39
C TYR A 186 -1.60 138.51 -28.35
N ASN A 187 -2.47 138.25 -29.32
CA ASN A 187 -2.16 137.35 -30.42
C ASN A 187 -1.07 137.97 -31.31
N LEU A 188 0.03 137.25 -31.54
CA LEU A 188 1.17 137.83 -32.25
C LEU A 188 0.89 138.03 -33.74
N ASN A 189 0.05 137.18 -34.36
CA ASN A 189 -0.30 137.30 -35.77
C ASN A 189 -1.13 138.56 -36.03
N SER A 190 -2.03 138.94 -35.12
CA SER A 190 -2.80 140.18 -35.25
C SER A 190 -1.95 141.43 -35.04
N ARG A 191 -0.88 141.35 -34.23
CA ARG A 191 0.06 142.47 -33.99
C ARG A 191 1.08 142.67 -35.10
N ALA A 192 1.57 141.58 -35.68
CA ALA A 192 2.54 141.61 -36.78
C ALA A 192 1.88 141.86 -38.16
N GLY A 193 0.54 141.79 -38.24
CA GLY A 193 -0.22 141.87 -39.50
C GLY A 193 -0.04 140.64 -40.42
N SER A 194 0.70 139.62 -39.98
CA SER A 194 1.04 138.41 -40.72
C SER A 194 1.40 137.27 -39.74
N ALA A 195 1.50 136.03 -40.24
CA ALA A 195 1.92 134.90 -39.41
C ALA A 195 3.35 135.10 -38.92
N VAL A 196 3.55 134.99 -37.60
CA VAL A 196 4.87 135.07 -36.97
C VAL A 196 5.57 133.72 -37.17
N LEU A 197 6.61 133.71 -38.01
CA LEU A 197 7.38 132.50 -38.36
C LEU A 197 8.85 132.70 -37.98
N GLY A 198 9.41 131.75 -37.24
CA GLY A 198 10.82 131.76 -36.81
C GLY A 198 11.21 130.43 -36.17
N THR A 199 12.49 130.25 -35.87
CA THR A 199 12.98 129.06 -35.14
C THR A 199 13.08 129.36 -33.65
N ASN A 200 13.50 130.56 -33.28
CA ASN A 200 13.62 130.99 -31.89
C ASN A 200 13.03 132.39 -31.68
N MET A 201 12.47 132.64 -30.51
CA MET A 201 11.91 133.93 -30.12
C MET A 201 12.50 134.42 -28.80
N ARG A 202 12.61 135.74 -28.67
CA ARG A 202 12.81 136.46 -27.40
C ARG A 202 11.70 137.48 -27.24
N VAL A 203 11.20 137.64 -26.01
CA VAL A 203 10.25 138.69 -25.64
C VAL A 203 10.96 139.64 -24.68
N ARG A 204 10.60 140.92 -24.68
CA ARG A 204 11.06 141.85 -23.66
C ARG A 204 9.95 142.78 -23.20
N VAL A 205 10.07 143.24 -21.96
CA VAL A 205 9.27 144.32 -21.41
C VAL A 205 10.20 145.47 -21.05
N ARG A 206 9.90 146.67 -21.56
CA ARG A 206 10.61 147.91 -21.25
C ARG A 206 9.74 148.79 -20.40
N LEU A 207 10.34 149.39 -19.40
CA LEU A 207 9.67 150.10 -18.32
C LEU A 207 10.39 151.42 -18.10
N ASN A 208 9.66 152.53 -18.07
CA ASN A 208 10.22 153.82 -17.70
C ASN A 208 9.27 154.51 -16.74
N PHE A 209 9.71 154.70 -15.50
CA PHE A 209 8.92 155.32 -14.44
C PHE A 209 9.71 156.48 -13.81
N GLY A 210 8.99 157.45 -13.26
CA GLY A 210 9.50 158.67 -12.66
C GLY A 210 9.89 158.46 -11.20
N VAL A 211 9.47 159.37 -10.32
CA VAL A 211 9.92 159.43 -8.91
C VAL A 211 8.82 159.09 -7.90
N GLN A 212 7.67 158.52 -8.31
CA GLN A 212 6.54 158.17 -7.42
C GLN A 212 5.61 157.06 -7.97
N GLU A 213 6.01 156.30 -9.00
CA GLU A 213 5.10 155.41 -9.73
C GLU A 213 5.39 153.93 -9.48
N GLU A 214 4.39 153.20 -9.00
CA GLU A 214 4.48 151.75 -8.76
C GLU A 214 3.84 150.95 -9.91
N ILE A 215 4.51 149.92 -10.39
CA ILE A 215 3.91 148.98 -11.35
C ILE A 215 4.16 147.54 -10.92
N ALA A 216 3.17 146.68 -11.15
CA ALA A 216 3.28 145.24 -10.97
C ALA A 216 3.02 144.52 -12.29
N ILE A 217 3.91 143.58 -12.61
CA ILE A 217 3.80 142.68 -13.76
C ILE A 217 3.93 141.26 -13.25
N ASP A 218 3.08 140.35 -13.72
CA ASP A 218 3.16 138.93 -13.38
C ASP A 218 2.74 138.08 -14.59
N GLU A 219 3.02 136.79 -14.55
CA GLU A 219 2.57 135.78 -15.52
C GLU A 219 2.82 136.16 -16.99
N LEU A 220 3.94 136.81 -17.31
CA LEU A 220 4.33 136.99 -18.70
C LEU A 220 4.54 135.58 -19.31
N LYS A 221 3.80 135.23 -20.35
CA LYS A 221 3.72 133.88 -20.95
C LYS A 221 3.71 133.99 -22.45
N VAL A 222 4.31 132.99 -23.11
CA VAL A 222 4.15 132.76 -24.55
C VAL A 222 3.43 131.43 -24.71
N GLN A 223 2.29 131.44 -25.41
CA GLN A 223 1.45 130.25 -25.59
C GLN A 223 1.41 129.84 -27.06
N ALA A 224 1.54 128.54 -27.32
CA ALA A 224 1.45 127.93 -28.65
C ALA A 224 0.92 126.48 -28.55
N VAL A 225 0.50 125.89 -29.69
CA VAL A 225 0.04 124.49 -29.78
C VAL A 225 1.15 123.61 -30.40
N SER A 226 1.49 122.45 -29.81
CA SER A 226 2.48 121.47 -30.35
C SER A 226 1.91 120.04 -30.47
N GLN A 227 2.41 119.22 -31.41
CA GLN A 227 2.03 117.80 -31.62
C GLN A 227 3.19 116.82 -31.28
N GLY A 228 2.89 115.66 -30.65
CA GLY A 228 3.86 114.62 -30.22
C GLY A 228 3.95 113.34 -31.11
N PRO A 229 4.89 112.39 -30.86
CA PRO A 229 5.25 111.28 -31.79
C PRO A 229 4.48 109.94 -31.57
N VAL A 230 4.54 109.03 -32.57
CA VAL A 230 3.73 107.78 -32.72
C VAL A 230 4.59 106.49 -32.51
N CYS A 231 4.05 105.44 -31.84
CA CYS A 231 4.70 104.11 -31.63
C CYS A 231 4.34 103.05 -32.71
N ASN A 232 5.21 102.05 -32.95
CA ASN A 232 4.98 100.96 -33.92
C ASN A 232 4.59 99.63 -33.24
N GLU A 233 3.36 99.19 -33.47
CA GLU A 233 2.77 97.99 -32.85
C GLU A 233 3.40 96.66 -33.32
N PRO A 234 3.53 95.62 -32.47
CA PRO A 234 4.06 94.31 -32.85
C PRO A 234 3.16 93.63 -33.89
N SER A 235 3.76 92.94 -34.85
CA SER A 235 3.01 92.13 -35.81
C SER A 235 2.29 90.95 -35.13
N ILE A 236 1.17 90.49 -35.71
CA ILE A 236 0.55 89.22 -35.31
C ILE A 236 1.50 88.07 -35.71
N PRO A 237 1.93 87.21 -34.78
CA PRO A 237 2.94 86.20 -35.09
C PRO A 237 2.39 85.10 -35.99
N THR A 238 3.20 84.53 -36.86
CA THR A 238 2.95 83.24 -37.50
C THR A 238 3.58 82.12 -36.67
N LEU A 239 2.84 81.03 -36.47
CA LEU A 239 3.20 79.98 -35.51
C LEU A 239 3.33 78.62 -36.22
N SER A 240 4.35 77.84 -35.84
CA SER A 240 4.48 76.42 -36.19
C SER A 240 4.99 75.63 -34.98
N SER A 241 4.91 74.30 -35.02
CA SER A 241 5.49 73.44 -33.98
C SER A 241 6.48 72.45 -34.58
N SER A 242 7.52 72.11 -33.80
CA SER A 242 8.50 71.08 -34.14
C SER A 242 8.70 70.14 -32.95
N PRO A 243 8.58 68.81 -33.16
CA PRO A 243 8.13 68.14 -34.38
C PRO A 243 6.63 68.42 -34.68
N SER A 244 6.20 68.23 -35.93
CA SER A 244 4.80 68.44 -36.36
C SER A 244 3.82 67.44 -35.76
N THR A 245 4.33 66.27 -35.35
CA THR A 245 3.59 65.26 -34.59
C THR A 245 4.27 65.08 -33.25
N VAL A 246 3.51 65.19 -32.17
CA VAL A 246 4.01 65.12 -30.79
C VAL A 246 3.30 63.96 -30.12
N CYS A 247 4.01 63.05 -29.48
CA CYS A 247 3.40 61.95 -28.73
C CYS A 247 3.04 62.42 -27.31
N VAL A 248 2.03 61.82 -26.70
CA VAL A 248 1.67 62.09 -25.30
C VAL A 248 2.92 62.01 -24.41
N GLY A 249 3.15 63.04 -23.60
CA GLY A 249 4.30 63.14 -22.70
C GLY A 249 5.61 63.63 -23.34
N SER A 250 5.66 63.77 -24.67
CA SER A 250 6.82 64.34 -25.37
C SER A 250 6.80 65.87 -25.37
N SER A 251 7.98 66.48 -25.52
CA SER A 251 8.14 67.92 -25.66
C SER A 251 7.87 68.41 -27.08
N ALA A 252 7.40 69.65 -27.24
CA ALA A 252 7.32 70.32 -28.54
C ALA A 252 7.83 71.75 -28.46
N THR A 253 8.49 72.22 -29.50
CA THR A 253 8.91 73.62 -29.61
C THR A 253 7.94 74.38 -30.49
N ILE A 254 7.36 75.46 -29.98
CA ILE A 254 6.60 76.43 -30.77
C ILE A 254 7.60 77.37 -31.43
N ASN A 255 7.59 77.44 -32.76
CA ASN A 255 8.34 78.44 -33.52
C ASN A 255 7.43 79.63 -33.81
N ILE A 256 7.93 80.83 -33.53
CA ILE A 256 7.23 82.11 -33.56
C ILE A 256 7.98 83.00 -34.56
N SER A 257 7.30 83.42 -35.62
CA SER A 257 7.84 84.34 -36.63
C SER A 257 6.99 85.60 -36.68
N GLY A 258 7.63 86.76 -36.75
CA GLY A 258 7.00 88.08 -36.68
C GLY A 258 7.99 89.10 -36.14
N ASN A 259 7.68 90.38 -36.26
CA ASN A 259 8.47 91.46 -35.66
C ASN A 259 7.80 91.92 -34.35
N LEU A 260 8.58 91.95 -33.27
CA LEU A 260 8.15 92.55 -31.99
C LEU A 260 8.04 94.08 -32.09
N ASN A 261 8.69 94.72 -33.07
CA ASN A 261 8.78 96.18 -33.18
C ASN A 261 9.16 96.79 -31.82
N ASP A 262 8.30 97.65 -31.26
CA ASP A 262 8.56 98.30 -29.97
C ASP A 262 8.08 97.46 -28.75
N ALA A 263 7.58 96.24 -28.95
CA ALA A 263 7.25 95.28 -27.88
C ALA A 263 8.49 94.53 -27.37
N THR A 264 8.47 94.07 -26.12
CA THR A 264 9.67 93.53 -25.45
C THR A 264 9.84 92.01 -25.53
N ALA A 265 8.73 91.24 -25.66
CA ALA A 265 8.78 89.78 -25.76
C ALA A 265 7.47 89.19 -26.32
N TRP A 266 7.56 88.00 -26.90
CA TRP A 266 6.39 87.15 -27.15
C TRP A 266 5.91 86.55 -25.83
N HIS A 267 4.63 86.70 -25.54
CA HIS A 267 3.97 86.10 -24.39
C HIS A 267 3.13 84.92 -24.87
N ILE A 268 3.29 83.77 -24.22
CA ILE A 268 2.60 82.53 -24.56
C ILE A 268 1.58 82.23 -23.46
N TYR A 269 0.33 82.12 -23.85
CA TYR A 269 -0.80 81.87 -22.96
C TYR A 269 -1.51 80.57 -23.29
N THR A 270 -2.30 80.09 -22.33
CA THR A 270 -3.28 79.00 -22.52
C THR A 270 -4.68 79.47 -22.11
N GLY A 271 -5.72 78.78 -22.62
CA GLY A 271 -7.13 79.08 -22.35
C GLY A 271 -7.70 80.22 -23.20
N SER A 272 -7.05 81.39 -23.23
CA SER A 272 -7.42 82.54 -24.07
C SER A 272 -6.24 83.47 -24.31
N CYS A 273 -6.38 84.41 -25.26
CA CYS A 273 -5.41 85.47 -25.48
C CYS A 273 -5.33 86.40 -24.26
N GLY A 274 -4.14 86.52 -23.64
CA GLY A 274 -3.97 87.21 -22.36
C GLY A 274 -4.50 86.45 -21.14
N GLY A 275 -4.75 85.13 -21.28
CA GLY A 275 -5.20 84.24 -20.21
C GLY A 275 -4.05 83.80 -19.28
N THR A 276 -3.95 82.49 -19.02
CA THR A 276 -2.89 81.96 -18.14
C THR A 276 -1.54 81.99 -18.85
N LEU A 277 -0.63 82.85 -18.39
CA LEU A 277 0.74 82.94 -18.92
C LEU A 277 1.51 81.67 -18.59
N ILE A 278 2.05 81.01 -19.62
CA ILE A 278 2.90 79.82 -19.45
C ILE A 278 4.38 80.12 -19.65
N GLY A 279 4.70 81.27 -20.24
CA GLY A 279 6.06 81.79 -20.33
C GLY A 279 6.18 82.90 -21.36
N THR A 280 7.38 83.47 -21.43
CA THR A 280 7.74 84.51 -22.38
C THR A 280 9.03 84.15 -23.11
N THR A 281 9.21 84.69 -24.31
CA THR A 281 10.46 84.55 -25.06
C THR A 281 10.75 85.81 -25.86
N GLY A 282 12.00 86.29 -25.79
CA GLY A 282 12.52 87.33 -26.68
C GLY A 282 13.04 86.77 -28.01
N THR A 283 13.05 85.44 -28.17
CA THR A 283 13.52 84.74 -29.37
C THR A 283 12.32 84.24 -30.18
N GLY A 284 12.59 83.74 -31.39
CA GLY A 284 11.55 83.16 -32.26
C GLY A 284 11.09 81.75 -31.87
N THR A 285 11.34 81.25 -30.66
CA THR A 285 10.92 79.90 -30.24
C THR A 285 10.59 79.80 -28.74
N PHE A 286 9.74 78.83 -28.38
CA PHE A 286 9.36 78.50 -27.00
C PHE A 286 9.16 76.98 -26.81
N LEU A 287 9.84 76.37 -25.84
CA LEU A 287 9.77 74.93 -25.58
C LEU A 287 8.65 74.59 -24.58
N ILE A 288 7.78 73.65 -24.94
CA ILE A 288 6.83 73.00 -24.04
C ILE A 288 7.41 71.62 -23.62
N PRO A 289 7.78 71.41 -22.34
CA PRO A 289 8.50 70.19 -21.92
C PRO A 289 7.71 68.89 -22.04
N ALA A 290 6.38 68.91 -21.90
CA ALA A 290 5.53 67.74 -22.04
C ALA A 290 4.11 68.13 -22.44
N ILE A 291 3.55 67.46 -23.46
CA ILE A 291 2.18 67.69 -23.93
C ILE A 291 1.35 66.43 -23.70
N ASN A 292 0.44 66.50 -22.74
CA ASN A 292 -0.38 65.34 -22.32
C ASN A 292 -1.80 65.37 -22.91
N THR A 293 -2.30 66.55 -23.24
CA THR A 293 -3.64 66.75 -23.81
C THR A 293 -3.59 67.78 -24.93
N SER A 294 -4.57 67.73 -25.83
CA SER A 294 -4.76 68.77 -26.84
C SER A 294 -4.85 70.13 -26.17
N THR A 295 -3.91 71.03 -26.51
CA THR A 295 -3.77 72.34 -25.87
C THR A 295 -3.57 73.41 -26.94
N THR A 296 -4.39 74.45 -26.88
CA THR A 296 -4.26 75.64 -27.71
C THR A 296 -3.45 76.70 -26.98
N TYR A 297 -2.35 77.12 -27.60
CA TYR A 297 -1.49 78.20 -27.13
C TYR A 297 -1.81 79.48 -27.89
N TYR A 298 -1.88 80.59 -27.16
CA TYR A 298 -2.16 81.93 -27.70
C TYR A 298 -0.90 82.78 -27.54
N ILE A 299 -0.39 83.35 -28.63
CA ILE A 299 0.89 84.08 -28.65
C ILE A 299 0.68 85.49 -29.21
N ARG A 300 1.18 86.52 -28.51
CA ARG A 300 1.27 87.91 -28.98
C ARG A 300 2.50 88.62 -28.41
N GLY A 301 2.90 89.73 -29.04
CA GLY A 301 3.98 90.59 -28.53
C GLY A 301 3.44 91.55 -27.47
N GLU A 302 4.14 91.69 -26.34
CA GLU A 302 3.76 92.64 -25.28
C GLU A 302 4.97 93.35 -24.65
N GLY A 303 4.69 94.47 -23.97
CA GLY A 303 5.65 95.36 -23.31
C GLY A 303 6.03 96.59 -24.15
N GLY A 304 6.86 97.48 -23.60
CA GLY A 304 7.27 98.74 -24.27
C GLY A 304 6.16 99.81 -24.30
N CYS A 305 6.13 100.64 -25.37
CA CYS A 305 5.09 101.67 -25.59
C CYS A 305 3.92 101.19 -26.47
N THR A 306 3.87 99.89 -26.76
CA THR A 306 2.90 99.25 -27.66
C THR A 306 1.61 98.87 -26.96
N THR A 307 0.50 98.83 -27.69
CA THR A 307 -0.76 98.26 -27.21
C THR A 307 -0.83 96.78 -27.59
N PRO A 308 -1.16 95.85 -26.66
CA PRO A 308 -1.13 94.42 -26.98
C PRO A 308 -1.96 94.07 -28.21
N SER A 309 -1.31 93.53 -29.25
CA SER A 309 -1.99 93.12 -30.48
C SER A 309 -2.82 91.84 -30.30
N SER A 310 -3.64 91.50 -31.28
CA SER A 310 -4.40 90.24 -31.28
C SER A 310 -3.43 89.04 -31.26
N CYS A 311 -3.72 88.03 -30.44
CA CYS A 311 -2.95 86.79 -30.49
C CYS A 311 -3.18 86.04 -31.80
N ASN A 312 -2.14 85.34 -32.26
CA ASN A 312 -2.34 84.15 -33.07
C ASN A 312 -2.33 82.90 -32.19
N THR A 313 -2.85 81.79 -32.69
CA THR A 313 -2.98 80.55 -31.93
C THR A 313 -2.38 79.36 -32.64
N ILE A 314 -1.82 78.44 -31.86
CA ILE A 314 -1.42 77.11 -32.34
C ILE A 314 -2.00 76.06 -31.40
N THR A 315 -2.72 75.10 -31.96
CA THR A 315 -3.18 73.92 -31.21
C THR A 315 -2.21 72.78 -31.47
N ILE A 316 -1.64 72.24 -30.40
CA ILE A 316 -0.84 71.02 -30.47
C ILE A 316 -1.69 69.87 -29.94
N ASN A 317 -1.99 68.91 -30.82
CA ASN A 317 -2.73 67.69 -30.50
C ASN A 317 -1.73 66.55 -30.30
N PRO A 318 -1.47 66.10 -29.06
CA PRO A 318 -0.58 64.96 -28.88
C PRO A 318 -1.26 63.68 -29.38
N THR A 319 -0.53 62.86 -30.14
CA THR A 319 -0.96 61.52 -30.54
C THR A 319 -0.70 60.55 -29.39
N ALA A 320 -1.67 59.67 -29.09
CA ALA A 320 -1.49 58.64 -28.09
C ALA A 320 -0.26 57.77 -28.42
N VAL A 321 0.46 57.31 -27.40
CA VAL A 321 1.49 56.29 -27.60
C VAL A 321 0.83 54.99 -28.06
N ASP A 322 1.52 54.24 -28.91
CA ASP A 322 1.07 52.94 -29.36
C ASP A 322 0.91 51.97 -28.16
N ASP A 323 -0.01 51.01 -28.27
CA ASP A 323 -0.15 49.94 -27.29
C ASP A 323 0.75 48.77 -27.70
N ALA A 324 1.87 48.57 -26.99
CA ALA A 324 2.80 47.49 -27.29
C ALA A 324 2.47 46.17 -26.55
N SER A 325 1.26 46.03 -26.00
CA SER A 325 0.89 44.85 -25.20
C SER A 325 0.84 43.57 -26.04
N PHE A 326 1.55 42.54 -25.57
CA PHE A 326 1.57 41.19 -26.14
C PHE A 326 1.78 40.16 -25.04
N SER A 327 1.51 38.88 -25.33
CA SER A 327 1.71 37.75 -24.41
C SER A 327 2.04 36.48 -25.17
N TYR A 328 2.62 35.49 -24.48
CA TYR A 328 2.71 34.11 -24.95
C TYR A 328 1.74 33.22 -24.17
N SER A 329 1.44 32.04 -24.69
CA SER A 329 0.49 31.09 -24.08
C SER A 329 0.92 30.58 -22.70
N ALA A 330 2.23 30.60 -22.40
CA ALA A 330 2.82 30.22 -21.13
C ALA A 330 4.04 31.10 -20.80
N SER A 331 4.44 31.13 -19.53
CA SER A 331 5.63 31.81 -19.05
C SER A 331 6.90 30.93 -19.09
N SER A 332 6.74 29.63 -19.34
CA SER A 332 7.82 28.65 -19.39
C SER A 332 7.52 27.57 -20.44
N TYR A 333 8.55 27.13 -21.15
CA TYR A 333 8.52 26.09 -22.19
C TYR A 333 9.72 25.16 -22.06
N CYS A 334 9.61 23.97 -22.64
CA CYS A 334 10.70 23.02 -22.83
C CYS A 334 11.22 23.10 -24.26
N THR A 335 12.50 22.80 -24.48
CA THR A 335 13.08 22.74 -25.85
C THR A 335 12.38 21.73 -26.77
N SER A 336 11.59 20.81 -26.20
CA SER A 336 10.80 19.79 -26.92
C SER A 336 9.32 20.13 -27.08
N ASP A 337 8.84 21.25 -26.52
CA ASP A 337 7.45 21.68 -26.69
C ASP A 337 7.20 22.17 -28.12
N SER A 338 5.93 22.34 -28.47
CA SER A 338 5.56 23.01 -29.73
C SER A 338 5.91 24.50 -29.67
N ASP A 339 6.54 24.98 -30.75
CA ASP A 339 6.95 26.38 -30.90
C ASP A 339 5.77 27.38 -30.75
N PRO A 340 5.86 28.34 -29.81
CA PRO A 340 4.78 29.26 -29.53
C PRO A 340 4.82 30.52 -30.42
N PHE A 341 3.63 31.02 -30.76
CA PHE A 341 3.43 32.38 -31.28
C PHE A 341 2.95 33.34 -30.20
N PRO A 342 3.35 34.62 -30.23
CA PRO A 342 2.81 35.61 -29.32
C PRO A 342 1.41 36.06 -29.79
N THR A 343 0.55 36.36 -28.83
CA THR A 343 -0.70 37.08 -29.06
C THR A 343 -0.46 38.57 -28.79
N ILE A 344 -0.51 39.39 -29.85
CA ILE A 344 -0.47 40.85 -29.74
C ILE A 344 -1.88 41.34 -29.42
N THR A 345 -2.05 41.96 -28.25
CA THR A 345 -3.34 42.54 -27.81
C THR A 345 -3.43 44.04 -28.09
N GLY A 346 -2.28 44.68 -28.33
CA GLY A 346 -2.17 46.09 -28.70
C GLY A 346 -2.03 46.33 -30.21
N SER A 347 -1.30 47.37 -30.59
CA SER A 347 -1.03 47.77 -31.97
C SER A 347 -0.12 46.77 -32.69
N THR A 348 -0.46 46.40 -33.92
CA THR A 348 0.29 45.43 -34.74
C THR A 348 1.34 46.12 -35.64
N GLY A 349 2.24 45.33 -36.26
CA GLY A 349 3.24 45.83 -37.23
C GLY A 349 4.59 46.25 -36.63
N GLY A 350 4.79 46.09 -35.32
CA GLY A 350 6.08 46.26 -34.63
C GLY A 350 7.09 45.12 -34.85
N THR A 351 8.26 45.24 -34.21
CA THR A 351 9.34 44.25 -34.24
C THR A 351 9.59 43.63 -32.87
N PHE A 352 10.00 42.36 -32.85
CA PHE A 352 10.39 41.63 -31.65
C PHE A 352 11.91 41.53 -31.51
N SER A 353 12.40 41.56 -30.28
CA SER A 353 13.81 41.38 -29.93
C SER A 353 13.96 40.63 -28.60
N SER A 354 15.11 40.00 -28.37
CA SER A 354 15.43 39.26 -27.15
C SER A 354 16.94 39.25 -26.90
N SER A 355 17.35 38.84 -25.70
CA SER A 355 18.76 38.51 -25.40
C SER A 355 19.26 37.31 -26.23
N PHE A 356 20.58 37.24 -26.41
CA PHE A 356 21.27 36.18 -27.14
C PHE A 356 20.96 34.79 -26.56
N GLY A 357 20.77 33.80 -27.44
CA GLY A 357 20.44 32.42 -27.08
C GLY A 357 19.00 31.99 -27.41
N LEU A 358 18.07 32.94 -27.57
CA LEU A 358 16.70 32.68 -28.03
C LEU A 358 16.62 32.74 -29.57
N SER A 359 16.14 31.68 -30.21
CA SER A 359 15.79 31.68 -31.63
C SER A 359 14.41 32.32 -31.81
N LEU A 360 14.39 33.64 -32.04
CA LEU A 360 13.20 34.46 -32.16
C LEU A 360 13.12 35.09 -33.55
N ASN A 361 11.99 34.94 -34.23
CA ASN A 361 11.74 35.65 -35.47
C ASN A 361 11.33 37.11 -35.17
N PRO A 362 12.11 38.12 -35.59
CA PRO A 362 11.87 39.51 -35.23
C PRO A 362 10.63 40.13 -35.87
N SER A 363 10.04 39.49 -36.90
CA SER A 363 8.90 40.03 -37.66
C SER A 363 7.54 39.58 -37.13
N ASN A 364 7.47 38.40 -36.50
CA ASN A 364 6.22 37.81 -36.01
C ASN A 364 6.32 37.28 -34.57
N GLY A 365 7.49 37.37 -33.95
CA GLY A 365 7.76 36.93 -32.58
C GLY A 365 7.67 35.42 -32.37
N PHE A 366 7.67 34.62 -33.44
CA PHE A 366 7.72 33.17 -33.34
C PHE A 366 9.01 32.72 -32.63
N ILE A 367 8.89 31.84 -31.63
CA ILE A 367 10.03 31.23 -30.94
C ILE A 367 10.22 29.81 -31.45
N ASP A 368 11.39 29.50 -32.00
CA ASP A 368 11.81 28.11 -32.25
C ASP A 368 12.49 27.58 -30.98
N LEU A 369 11.77 26.75 -30.23
CA LEU A 369 12.21 26.23 -28.94
C LEU A 369 13.38 25.25 -29.10
N SER A 370 13.40 24.49 -30.19
CA SER A 370 14.42 23.47 -30.46
C SER A 370 15.78 24.07 -30.83
N ALA A 371 15.78 25.25 -31.45
CA ALA A 371 16.98 26.01 -31.80
C ALA A 371 17.44 26.98 -30.70
N SER A 372 16.68 27.10 -29.61
CA SER A 372 17.00 28.00 -28.50
C SER A 372 17.82 27.31 -27.41
N THR A 373 18.73 28.02 -26.77
CA THR A 373 19.43 27.52 -25.58
C THR A 373 18.54 27.59 -24.34
N PRO A 374 18.62 26.65 -23.38
CA PRO A 374 17.93 26.80 -22.10
C PRO A 374 18.36 28.07 -21.36
N GLY A 375 17.41 28.84 -20.82
CA GLY A 375 17.65 30.12 -20.18
C GLY A 375 16.38 30.93 -19.91
N ASN A 376 16.53 32.10 -19.29
CA ASN A 376 15.45 33.06 -19.07
C ASN A 376 15.63 34.24 -20.02
N TYR A 377 14.62 34.53 -20.82
CA TYR A 377 14.67 35.52 -21.90
C TYR A 377 13.64 36.62 -21.68
N SER A 378 14.08 37.88 -21.75
CA SER A 378 13.19 39.04 -21.81
C SER A 378 12.96 39.41 -23.27
N ILE A 379 11.75 39.17 -23.75
CA ILE A 379 11.35 39.47 -25.12
C ILE A 379 10.71 40.86 -25.13
N THR A 380 11.19 41.75 -25.99
CA THR A 380 10.67 43.11 -26.14
C THR A 380 9.99 43.27 -27.49
N TYR A 381 8.73 43.71 -27.48
CA TYR A 381 7.99 44.11 -28.68
C TYR A 381 7.93 45.62 -28.78
N THR A 382 8.37 46.18 -29.91
CA THR A 382 8.38 47.62 -30.17
C THR A 382 7.52 47.92 -31.38
N THR A 383 6.49 48.74 -31.23
CA THR A 383 5.60 49.12 -32.33
C THR A 383 6.30 50.06 -33.32
N SER A 384 5.84 50.09 -34.57
CA SER A 384 6.43 50.90 -35.66
C SER A 384 5.57 52.10 -36.07
N GLY A 385 4.55 52.43 -35.27
CA GLY A 385 3.64 53.55 -35.51
C GLY A 385 4.30 54.91 -35.29
N THR A 386 3.49 55.96 -35.44
CA THR A 386 3.95 57.35 -35.32
C THR A 386 4.42 57.71 -33.91
N CYS A 387 3.92 56.99 -32.89
CA CYS A 387 4.31 57.13 -31.50
C CYS A 387 4.74 55.76 -30.93
N PRO A 388 5.91 55.26 -31.35
CA PRO A 388 6.34 53.91 -31.03
C PRO A 388 6.48 53.73 -29.52
N ASN A 389 6.05 52.58 -29.04
CA ASN A 389 6.15 52.18 -27.64
C ASN A 389 6.67 50.75 -27.56
N SER A 390 7.13 50.33 -26.39
CA SER A 390 7.63 48.98 -26.17
C SER A 390 7.08 48.35 -24.90
N SER A 391 6.85 47.04 -24.95
CA SER A 391 6.52 46.21 -23.79
C SER A 391 7.46 45.01 -23.75
N SER A 392 7.62 44.38 -22.58
CA SER A 392 8.45 43.18 -22.45
C SER A 392 7.75 42.07 -21.68
N VAL A 393 7.98 40.83 -22.09
CA VAL A 393 7.49 39.59 -21.45
C VAL A 393 8.67 38.66 -21.21
N ASN A 394 8.73 38.07 -20.02
CA ASN A 394 9.74 37.06 -19.69
C ASN A 394 9.24 35.66 -20.06
N VAL A 395 10.09 34.89 -20.74
CA VAL A 395 9.86 33.49 -21.10
C VAL A 395 11.07 32.67 -20.66
N ILE A 396 10.80 31.58 -19.94
CA ILE A 396 11.83 30.60 -19.54
C ILE A 396 11.82 29.44 -20.54
N ILE A 397 12.98 29.09 -21.09
CA ILE A 397 13.18 27.84 -21.84
C ILE A 397 14.02 26.90 -21.00
N ASN A 398 13.47 25.74 -20.68
CA ASN A 398 14.17 24.69 -19.96
C ASN A 398 14.69 23.64 -20.95
N GLY A 399 15.86 23.07 -20.65
CA GLY A 399 16.34 21.90 -21.38
C GLY A 399 15.49 20.68 -21.08
N ALA A 400 15.44 19.73 -22.01
CA ALA A 400 14.84 18.43 -21.75
C ALA A 400 15.55 17.71 -20.58
N ASP A 401 14.78 17.07 -19.70
CA ASP A 401 15.36 16.19 -18.70
C ASP A 401 16.10 15.02 -19.38
N SER A 402 17.12 14.47 -18.72
CA SER A 402 17.75 13.23 -19.15
C SER A 402 17.16 12.07 -18.34
N ALA A 403 16.40 11.19 -18.96
CA ALA A 403 15.83 10.02 -18.28
C ALA A 403 16.78 8.79 -18.29
N ASN A 404 18.09 8.99 -18.45
CA ASN A 404 19.02 7.88 -18.65
C ASN A 404 19.21 7.04 -17.38
N PHE A 405 18.98 5.73 -17.50
CA PHE A 405 19.24 4.75 -16.44
C PHE A 405 19.66 3.40 -17.04
N SER A 406 20.31 2.56 -16.24
CA SER A 406 20.70 1.20 -16.65
C SER A 406 20.67 0.22 -15.47
N TYR A 407 20.51 -1.06 -15.77
CA TYR A 407 20.77 -2.14 -14.83
C TYR A 407 22.09 -2.82 -15.19
N SER A 408 22.71 -3.54 -14.24
CA SER A 408 24.03 -4.16 -14.41
C SER A 408 24.08 -5.30 -15.43
N SER A 409 22.93 -5.92 -15.70
CA SER A 409 22.74 -7.03 -16.64
C SER A 409 21.40 -6.90 -17.36
N PHE A 410 21.30 -7.56 -18.51
CA PHE A 410 20.07 -7.74 -19.27
C PHE A 410 19.22 -8.92 -18.76
N SER A 411 19.83 -9.92 -18.10
CA SER A 411 19.14 -11.12 -17.64
C SER A 411 19.42 -11.39 -16.16
N TYR A 412 18.38 -11.80 -15.44
CA TYR A 412 18.39 -12.14 -14.03
C TYR A 412 17.62 -13.44 -13.77
N CYS A 413 17.91 -14.08 -12.64
CA CYS A 413 17.20 -15.26 -12.17
C CYS A 413 16.26 -14.86 -11.04
N SER A 414 15.07 -15.46 -10.98
CA SER A 414 14.09 -15.18 -9.92
C SER A 414 14.59 -15.55 -8.52
N ASN A 415 15.59 -16.43 -8.41
CA ASN A 415 16.29 -16.78 -7.17
C ASN A 415 17.60 -16.00 -6.94
N GLY A 416 17.86 -14.95 -7.73
CA GLY A 416 19.01 -14.06 -7.58
C GLY A 416 18.81 -12.99 -6.50
N ALA A 417 19.84 -12.19 -6.25
CA ALA A 417 19.76 -11.04 -5.35
C ALA A 417 19.13 -9.82 -6.05
N ASP A 418 18.35 -9.04 -5.30
CA ASP A 418 17.67 -7.84 -5.79
C ASP A 418 18.64 -6.84 -6.42
N VAL A 419 18.19 -6.17 -7.48
CA VAL A 419 19.01 -5.27 -8.28
C VAL A 419 18.44 -3.87 -8.30
N SER A 420 19.32 -2.87 -8.25
CA SER A 420 18.96 -1.46 -8.35
C SER A 420 19.54 -0.86 -9.63
N PRO A 421 18.82 0.05 -10.30
CA PRO A 421 19.33 0.72 -11.48
C PRO A 421 20.36 1.78 -11.09
N THR A 422 21.28 2.08 -12.00
CA THR A 422 22.10 3.28 -11.96
C THR A 422 21.43 4.37 -12.80
N ILE A 423 21.03 5.47 -12.17
CA ILE A 423 20.48 6.65 -12.85
C ILE A 423 21.64 7.58 -13.20
N SER A 424 21.89 7.79 -14.50
CA SER A 424 22.93 8.71 -15.00
C SER A 424 22.36 10.04 -15.49
N GLY A 425 21.03 10.13 -15.61
CA GLY A 425 20.30 11.36 -15.91
C GLY A 425 19.74 12.08 -14.67
N THR A 426 18.66 12.83 -14.86
CA THR A 426 17.93 13.55 -13.82
C THR A 426 17.31 12.58 -12.81
N SER A 427 17.54 12.77 -11.51
CA SER A 427 16.99 11.95 -10.43
C SER A 427 15.60 12.40 -9.98
N GLY A 428 14.90 11.59 -9.17
CA GLY A 428 13.59 11.94 -8.60
C GLY A 428 12.37 11.64 -9.49
N GLY A 429 12.56 10.93 -10.60
CA GLY A 429 11.49 10.36 -11.43
C GLY A 429 10.82 9.10 -10.87
N THR A 430 9.94 8.50 -11.67
CA THR A 430 9.20 7.28 -11.34
C THR A 430 9.52 6.13 -12.29
N PHE A 431 9.57 4.92 -11.75
CA PHE A 431 9.74 3.68 -12.51
C PHE A 431 8.40 2.96 -12.68
N THR A 432 8.13 2.50 -13.89
CA THR A 432 7.01 1.62 -14.22
C THR A 432 7.52 0.45 -15.07
N SER A 433 6.74 -0.63 -15.14
CA SER A 433 7.10 -1.81 -15.90
C SER A 433 5.91 -2.40 -16.67
N SER A 434 6.18 -2.98 -17.83
CA SER A 434 5.21 -3.70 -18.65
C SER A 434 5.86 -4.95 -19.26
N PRO A 435 5.18 -6.11 -19.32
CA PRO A 435 3.85 -6.38 -18.77
C PRO A 435 3.83 -6.40 -17.22
N ALA A 436 2.66 -6.57 -16.61
CA ALA A 436 2.54 -6.73 -15.16
C ALA A 436 3.25 -8.02 -14.69
N GLY A 437 3.74 -8.02 -13.45
CA GLY A 437 4.43 -9.16 -12.84
C GLY A 437 5.88 -8.89 -12.43
N LEU A 438 6.46 -7.75 -12.81
CA LEU A 438 7.73 -7.29 -12.25
C LEU A 438 7.46 -6.53 -10.94
N SER A 439 8.05 -6.99 -9.84
CA SER A 439 8.03 -6.28 -8.55
C SER A 439 9.13 -5.23 -8.55
N ILE A 440 8.77 -4.00 -8.96
CA ILE A 440 9.69 -2.85 -9.02
C ILE A 440 9.23 -1.74 -8.08
N ASN A 441 10.13 -1.22 -7.27
CA ASN A 441 9.88 -0.06 -6.44
C ASN A 441 9.81 1.20 -7.32
N SER A 442 8.65 1.87 -7.32
CA SER A 442 8.38 2.98 -8.24
C SER A 442 9.24 4.23 -8.03
N SER A 443 9.90 4.41 -6.88
CA SER A 443 10.73 5.58 -6.59
C SER A 443 12.23 5.32 -6.68
N SER A 444 12.69 4.11 -6.30
CA SER A 444 14.11 3.73 -6.36
C SER A 444 14.48 2.91 -7.61
N GLY A 445 13.48 2.29 -8.25
CA GLY A 445 13.69 1.35 -9.35
C GLY A 445 14.25 0.00 -8.90
N GLN A 446 14.43 -0.25 -7.60
CA GLN A 446 14.87 -1.56 -7.13
C GLN A 446 13.87 -2.66 -7.55
N ILE A 447 14.40 -3.75 -8.10
CA ILE A 447 13.63 -4.93 -8.50
C ILE A 447 13.83 -6.01 -7.44
N ASP A 448 12.71 -6.48 -6.89
CA ASP A 448 12.66 -7.71 -6.09
C ASP A 448 12.51 -8.90 -7.04
N LEU A 449 13.59 -9.64 -7.23
CA LEU A 449 13.62 -10.75 -8.20
C LEU A 449 12.77 -11.93 -7.72
N SER A 450 12.67 -12.13 -6.41
CA SER A 450 11.93 -13.24 -5.80
C SER A 450 10.42 -13.06 -5.87
N ALA A 451 9.95 -11.81 -5.85
CA ALA A 451 8.55 -11.44 -6.01
C ALA A 451 8.14 -11.19 -7.48
N SER A 452 9.07 -11.35 -8.42
CA SER A 452 8.82 -11.11 -9.85
C SER A 452 8.57 -12.41 -10.62
N SER A 453 7.61 -12.37 -11.55
CA SER A 453 7.34 -13.51 -12.44
C SER A 453 8.42 -13.63 -13.53
N PRO A 454 8.75 -14.85 -13.99
CA PRO A 454 9.60 -15.02 -15.16
C PRO A 454 8.95 -14.47 -16.43
N ALA A 455 9.55 -13.44 -17.04
CA ALA A 455 9.13 -12.85 -18.30
C ALA A 455 10.19 -11.87 -18.84
N PHE A 456 9.92 -11.31 -20.01
CA PHE A 456 10.64 -10.17 -20.55
C PHE A 456 9.91 -8.87 -20.18
N TYR A 457 10.62 -7.93 -19.55
CA TYR A 457 10.05 -6.68 -19.06
C TYR A 457 10.69 -5.47 -19.73
N GLN A 458 9.83 -4.54 -20.13
CA GLN A 458 10.21 -3.16 -20.40
C GLN A 458 10.01 -2.34 -19.13
N ILE A 459 11.06 -1.66 -18.70
CA ILE A 459 11.04 -0.74 -17.58
C ILE A 459 11.12 0.66 -18.16
N THR A 460 10.20 1.53 -17.75
CA THR A 460 10.18 2.93 -18.16
C THR A 460 10.54 3.80 -16.95
N TYR A 461 11.56 4.64 -17.08
CA TYR A 461 11.85 5.69 -16.10
C TYR A 461 11.38 7.03 -16.64
N THR A 462 10.53 7.73 -15.90
CA THR A 462 9.99 9.05 -16.27
C THR A 462 10.40 10.08 -15.24
N THR A 463 11.10 11.14 -15.66
CA THR A 463 11.53 12.20 -14.75
C THR A 463 10.35 13.07 -14.31
N GLY A 464 10.38 13.56 -13.07
CA GLY A 464 9.27 14.35 -12.50
C GLY A 464 9.30 15.85 -12.79
N GLY A 465 10.24 16.32 -13.62
CA GLY A 465 10.45 17.73 -13.92
C GLY A 465 9.41 18.33 -14.88
N VAL A 466 9.46 19.66 -15.06
CA VAL A 466 8.59 20.41 -15.99
C VAL A 466 8.81 19.96 -17.44
N CYS A 467 10.03 19.53 -17.77
CA CYS A 467 10.42 18.98 -19.06
C CYS A 467 10.66 17.48 -18.96
N SER A 468 9.64 16.77 -18.45
CA SER A 468 9.68 15.34 -18.21
C SER A 468 10.16 14.61 -19.45
N ALA A 469 11.17 13.77 -19.29
CA ALA A 469 11.62 12.83 -20.30
C ALA A 469 11.36 11.41 -19.79
N SER A 470 11.22 10.47 -20.72
CA SER A 470 11.19 9.06 -20.40
C SER A 470 12.20 8.28 -21.24
N SER A 471 12.74 7.22 -20.66
CA SER A 471 13.55 6.25 -21.38
C SER A 471 13.13 4.84 -20.97
N ASN A 472 13.46 3.88 -21.83
CA ASN A 472 13.12 2.48 -21.63
C ASN A 472 14.38 1.64 -21.52
N GLN A 473 14.39 0.72 -20.56
CA GLN A 473 15.35 -0.37 -20.47
C GLN A 473 14.61 -1.70 -20.52
N PHE A 474 15.30 -2.73 -21.00
CA PHE A 474 14.74 -4.07 -21.09
C PHE A 474 15.54 -5.03 -20.24
N ILE A 475 14.83 -5.91 -19.55
CA ILE A 475 15.42 -7.02 -18.81
C ILE A 475 14.61 -8.30 -19.04
N SER A 476 15.25 -9.44 -18.83
CA SER A 476 14.61 -10.75 -18.75
C SER A 476 14.77 -11.31 -17.35
N ILE A 477 13.68 -11.82 -16.78
CA ILE A 477 13.70 -12.64 -15.57
C ILE A 477 13.41 -14.08 -16.00
N SER A 478 14.34 -14.97 -15.69
CA SER A 478 14.18 -16.41 -15.87
C SER A 478 13.80 -17.05 -14.54
N GLY A 479 12.94 -18.07 -14.58
CA GLY A 479 12.67 -18.87 -13.39
C GLY A 479 13.91 -19.62 -12.94
N ALA A 480 13.97 -19.94 -11.65
CA ALA A 480 14.96 -20.89 -11.15
C ALA A 480 14.85 -22.21 -11.93
N ASP A 481 15.98 -22.86 -12.19
CA ASP A 481 16.00 -24.18 -12.82
C ASP A 481 15.18 -25.17 -11.96
N ASP A 482 14.49 -26.11 -12.62
CA ASP A 482 13.84 -27.21 -11.92
C ASP A 482 14.90 -28.25 -11.52
N ALA A 483 15.25 -28.31 -10.24
CA ALA A 483 16.22 -29.27 -9.72
C ALA A 483 15.57 -30.58 -9.24
N SER A 484 14.29 -30.84 -9.57
CA SER A 484 13.56 -32.01 -9.07
C SER A 484 14.20 -33.33 -9.51
N PHE A 485 14.45 -34.20 -8.54
CA PHE A 485 14.92 -35.57 -8.73
C PHE A 485 14.38 -36.47 -7.61
N SER A 486 14.43 -37.78 -7.80
CA SER A 486 14.01 -38.77 -6.81
C SER A 486 14.85 -40.05 -6.90
N TYR A 487 14.81 -40.85 -5.83
CA TYR A 487 15.24 -42.24 -5.84
C TYR A 487 14.02 -43.16 -5.78
N THR A 488 14.17 -44.42 -6.15
CA THR A 488 13.07 -45.40 -6.17
C THR A 488 12.54 -45.77 -4.78
N ALA A 489 13.35 -45.58 -3.74
CA ALA A 489 13.00 -45.79 -2.34
C ALA A 489 13.65 -44.72 -1.46
N SER A 490 13.11 -44.53 -0.26
CA SER A 490 13.67 -43.63 0.76
C SER A 490 14.71 -44.31 1.66
N SER A 491 14.82 -45.63 1.61
CA SER A 491 15.78 -46.43 2.37
C SER A 491 16.30 -47.62 1.57
N TYR A 492 17.58 -47.94 1.76
CA TYR A 492 18.28 -49.06 1.14
C TYR A 492 19.12 -49.81 2.18
N CYS A 493 19.24 -51.12 2.04
CA CYS A 493 20.17 -51.93 2.80
C CYS A 493 21.58 -51.86 2.19
N VAL A 494 22.62 -52.00 3.02
CA VAL A 494 24.02 -52.08 2.54
C VAL A 494 24.27 -53.25 1.57
N SER A 495 23.36 -54.21 1.47
CA SER A 495 23.41 -55.34 0.52
C SER A 495 22.52 -55.17 -0.71
N ASP A 496 21.75 -54.08 -0.80
CA ASP A 496 20.91 -53.83 -1.98
C ASP A 496 21.77 -53.51 -3.20
N SER A 497 21.13 -53.49 -4.38
CA SER A 497 21.77 -52.97 -5.58
C SER A 497 21.84 -51.44 -5.53
N ASP A 498 22.97 -50.88 -5.96
CA ASP A 498 23.22 -49.44 -6.05
C ASP A 498 22.11 -48.66 -6.79
N PRO A 499 21.35 -47.79 -6.09
CA PRO A 499 20.27 -47.04 -6.71
C PRO A 499 20.80 -45.85 -7.50
N SER A 500 20.15 -45.55 -8.63
CA SER A 500 20.40 -44.34 -9.41
C SER A 500 19.18 -43.41 -9.37
N PRO A 501 19.38 -42.08 -9.30
CA PRO A 501 18.27 -41.15 -9.22
C PRO A 501 17.59 -40.97 -10.58
N THR A 502 16.29 -40.66 -10.54
CA THR A 502 15.53 -40.15 -11.69
C THR A 502 15.46 -38.63 -11.60
N ILE A 503 16.04 -37.92 -12.56
CA ILE A 503 15.94 -36.46 -12.67
C ILE A 503 14.66 -36.15 -13.47
N THR A 504 13.70 -35.45 -12.86
CA THR A 504 12.46 -35.02 -13.52
C THR A 504 12.53 -33.57 -14.00
N GLY A 505 13.44 -32.78 -13.42
CA GLY A 505 13.74 -31.43 -13.84
C GLY A 505 14.87 -31.33 -14.87
N LEU A 506 15.68 -30.27 -14.78
CA LEU A 506 16.80 -30.01 -15.68
C LEU A 506 17.98 -30.98 -15.41
N GLY A 507 18.39 -31.71 -16.45
CA GLY A 507 19.54 -32.62 -16.41
C GLY A 507 20.90 -31.91 -16.51
N GLY A 508 21.98 -32.65 -16.23
CA GLY A 508 23.37 -32.17 -16.39
C GLY A 508 23.96 -31.42 -15.19
N GLY A 509 23.26 -31.43 -14.06
CA GLY A 509 23.73 -30.91 -12.77
C GLY A 509 24.73 -31.84 -12.05
N SER A 510 24.99 -31.54 -10.78
CA SER A 510 25.88 -32.32 -9.92
C SER A 510 25.20 -32.75 -8.63
N PHE A 511 25.49 -33.97 -8.18
CA PHE A 511 25.04 -34.53 -6.92
C PHE A 511 26.08 -34.38 -5.82
N SER A 512 25.62 -34.19 -4.59
CA SER A 512 26.42 -34.20 -3.38
C SER A 512 25.62 -34.77 -2.21
N SER A 513 26.30 -35.14 -1.13
CA SER A 513 25.68 -35.68 0.08
C SER A 513 26.44 -35.26 1.34
N THR A 514 25.83 -35.48 2.50
CA THR A 514 26.55 -35.46 3.78
C THR A 514 27.59 -36.58 3.84
N ALA A 515 28.67 -36.36 4.61
CA ALA A 515 29.77 -37.32 4.73
C ALA A 515 29.29 -38.70 5.21
N GLY A 516 29.81 -39.77 4.60
CA GLY A 516 29.45 -41.16 4.91
C GLY A 516 28.67 -41.87 3.80
N LEU A 517 27.99 -41.13 2.91
CA LEU A 517 27.35 -41.69 1.71
C LEU A 517 28.31 -41.64 0.52
N SER A 518 28.59 -42.80 -0.07
CA SER A 518 29.34 -42.91 -1.32
C SER A 518 28.41 -42.65 -2.50
N ILE A 519 28.57 -41.51 -3.18
CA ILE A 519 27.73 -41.09 -4.31
C ILE A 519 28.59 -40.57 -5.47
N ASN A 520 28.24 -40.94 -6.70
CA ASN A 520 28.87 -40.38 -7.89
C ASN A 520 28.33 -38.96 -8.15
N ALA A 521 29.20 -37.95 -8.12
CA ALA A 521 28.79 -36.56 -8.27
C ALA A 521 28.16 -36.21 -9.64
N SER A 522 28.35 -37.03 -10.67
CA SER A 522 27.82 -36.77 -12.02
C SER A 522 26.58 -37.60 -12.35
N SER A 523 26.53 -38.88 -11.95
CA SER A 523 25.36 -39.74 -12.20
C SER A 523 24.36 -39.76 -11.04
N GLY A 524 24.79 -39.36 -9.84
CA GLY A 524 24.02 -39.48 -8.61
C GLY A 524 23.85 -40.92 -8.12
N THR A 525 24.45 -41.91 -8.77
CA THR A 525 24.39 -43.30 -8.32
C THR A 525 25.02 -43.43 -6.93
N ILE A 526 24.28 -44.04 -5.99
CA ILE A 526 24.75 -44.32 -4.63
C ILE A 526 25.35 -45.71 -4.59
N ASP A 527 26.58 -45.84 -4.10
CA ASP A 527 27.16 -47.14 -3.76
C ASP A 527 26.78 -47.49 -2.32
N VAL A 528 25.77 -48.35 -2.16
CA VAL A 528 25.20 -48.66 -0.83
C VAL A 528 26.15 -49.53 -0.01
N SER A 529 27.02 -50.30 -0.67
CA SER A 529 27.99 -51.18 -0.02
C SER A 529 29.21 -50.43 0.52
N ALA A 530 29.59 -49.33 -0.11
CA ALA A 530 30.65 -48.43 0.33
C ALA A 530 30.16 -47.32 1.28
N SER A 531 28.85 -47.21 1.49
CA SER A 531 28.25 -46.20 2.36
C SER A 531 28.14 -46.68 3.80
N THR A 532 28.32 -45.78 4.76
CA THR A 532 28.05 -46.10 6.17
C THR A 532 26.54 -46.13 6.45
N PRO A 533 26.02 -47.01 7.32
CA PRO A 533 24.63 -46.93 7.73
C PRO A 533 24.29 -45.58 8.39
N GLY A 534 23.18 -44.95 8.01
CA GLY A 534 22.76 -43.64 8.47
C GLY A 534 21.77 -42.96 7.53
N ALA A 535 21.22 -41.81 7.94
CA ALA A 535 20.37 -40.97 7.12
C ALA A 535 21.20 -39.85 6.46
N TYR A 536 20.97 -39.64 5.16
CA TYR A 536 21.71 -38.71 4.33
C TYR A 536 20.77 -37.78 3.58
N THR A 537 21.20 -36.54 3.39
CA THR A 537 20.54 -35.61 2.46
C THR A 537 21.37 -35.55 1.20
N VAL A 538 20.80 -36.05 0.10
CA VAL A 538 21.38 -35.91 -1.24
C VAL A 538 20.89 -34.58 -1.82
N THR A 539 21.81 -33.75 -2.29
CA THR A 539 21.53 -32.48 -2.94
C THR A 539 21.90 -32.58 -4.41
N TYR A 540 20.95 -32.29 -5.30
CA TYR A 540 21.20 -32.13 -6.73
C TYR A 540 21.17 -30.65 -7.08
N THR A 541 22.23 -30.13 -7.68
CA THR A 541 22.34 -28.74 -8.13
C THR A 541 22.43 -28.68 -9.65
N THR A 542 21.53 -27.95 -10.29
CA THR A 542 21.52 -27.80 -11.75
C THR A 542 22.69 -26.92 -12.23
N SER A 543 23.06 -27.06 -13.50
CA SER A 543 24.13 -26.30 -14.15
C SER A 543 23.61 -25.34 -15.24
N GLY A 544 22.32 -25.02 -15.21
CA GLY A 544 21.66 -24.14 -16.16
C GLY A 544 21.95 -22.65 -15.92
N SER A 545 21.21 -21.80 -16.63
CA SER A 545 21.36 -20.35 -16.55
C SER A 545 20.91 -19.77 -15.20
N CYS A 546 20.00 -20.47 -14.51
CA CYS A 546 19.52 -20.08 -13.18
C CYS A 546 19.63 -21.24 -12.20
N PRO A 547 20.87 -21.60 -11.79
CA PRO A 547 21.13 -22.76 -10.95
C PRO A 547 20.23 -22.80 -9.73
N ASN A 548 19.71 -23.99 -9.46
CA ASN A 548 18.88 -24.27 -8.30
C ASN A 548 19.24 -25.64 -7.74
N SER A 549 18.81 -25.91 -6.51
CA SER A 549 19.08 -27.17 -5.84
C SER A 549 17.83 -27.76 -5.19
N SER A 550 17.68 -29.07 -5.29
CA SER A 550 16.68 -29.83 -4.53
C SER A 550 17.39 -30.85 -3.65
N ASN A 551 16.68 -31.30 -2.61
CA ASN A 551 17.18 -32.26 -1.64
C ASN A 551 16.26 -33.50 -1.59
N VAL A 552 16.85 -34.68 -1.50
CA VAL A 552 16.15 -35.94 -1.22
C VAL A 552 16.84 -36.64 -0.07
N SER A 553 16.06 -37.06 0.93
CA SER A 553 16.57 -37.86 2.04
C SER A 553 16.66 -39.33 1.65
N VAL A 554 17.81 -39.95 1.90
CA VAL A 554 18.07 -41.37 1.67
C VAL A 554 18.65 -41.97 2.95
N THR A 555 18.11 -43.10 3.40
CA THR A 555 18.65 -43.84 4.56
C THR A 555 19.34 -45.11 4.10
N ILE A 556 20.57 -45.33 4.57
CA ILE A 556 21.29 -46.59 4.41
C ILE A 556 21.18 -47.37 5.71
N ASN A 557 20.59 -48.56 5.65
CA ASN A 557 20.39 -49.43 6.81
C ASN A 557 21.48 -50.49 6.87
N ALA A 558 21.96 -50.77 8.09
CA ALA A 558 22.82 -51.93 8.33
C ALA A 558 22.01 -53.21 8.09
N LEU A 559 22.70 -54.32 7.79
CA LEU A 559 22.07 -55.63 7.84
C LEU A 559 21.56 -55.89 9.26
N ASP A 560 20.40 -56.55 9.36
CA ASP A 560 19.91 -57.06 10.62
C ASP A 560 20.97 -57.97 11.25
N ASP A 561 21.00 -58.05 12.58
CA ASP A 561 21.84 -58.98 13.34
C ASP A 561 21.06 -60.29 13.57
N PRO A 562 21.38 -61.41 12.89
CA PRO A 562 20.66 -62.66 13.03
C PRO A 562 21.28 -63.56 14.11
N SER A 563 22.09 -63.03 15.02
CA SER A 563 22.84 -63.86 15.99
C SER A 563 21.92 -64.58 16.98
N PHE A 564 22.03 -65.91 17.06
CA PHE A 564 21.35 -66.75 18.04
C PHE A 564 22.23 -67.91 18.49
N THR A 565 21.89 -68.54 19.61
CA THR A 565 22.63 -69.69 20.17
C THR A 565 21.68 -70.71 20.81
N TYR A 566 22.17 -71.93 20.99
CA TYR A 566 21.55 -72.94 21.85
C TYR A 566 22.46 -73.20 23.07
N SER A 567 21.89 -73.69 24.18
CA SER A 567 22.64 -73.91 25.43
C SER A 567 23.70 -75.01 25.35
N SER A 568 23.58 -75.91 24.38
CA SER A 568 24.52 -76.99 24.05
C SER A 568 24.55 -77.21 22.53
N SER A 569 25.66 -77.77 22.03
CA SER A 569 25.81 -78.21 20.65
C SER A 569 25.21 -79.60 20.40
N SER A 570 24.86 -80.35 21.45
CA SER A 570 24.27 -81.69 21.32
C SER A 570 23.25 -82.02 22.42
N TYR A 571 22.21 -82.77 22.06
CA TYR A 571 21.11 -83.21 22.93
C TYR A 571 20.76 -84.68 22.69
N CYS A 572 20.29 -85.38 23.72
CA CYS A 572 19.80 -86.75 23.59
C CYS A 572 18.33 -86.77 23.16
N VAL A 573 17.91 -87.77 22.40
CA VAL A 573 16.50 -87.91 21.93
C VAL A 573 15.48 -88.02 23.08
N ASN A 574 15.91 -88.40 24.30
CA ASN A 574 15.07 -88.40 25.52
C ASN A 574 15.35 -87.20 26.45
N GLY A 575 16.13 -86.22 26.01
CA GLY A 575 16.45 -85.03 26.78
C GLY A 575 15.26 -84.06 26.87
N ALA A 576 15.47 -82.93 27.56
CA ALA A 576 14.53 -81.82 27.51
C ALA A 576 14.70 -81.06 26.18
N ASP A 577 13.57 -80.58 25.64
CA ASP A 577 13.52 -79.78 24.42
C ASP A 577 14.27 -78.45 24.59
N PRO A 578 15.35 -78.19 23.84
CA PRO A 578 16.08 -76.94 23.95
C PRO A 578 15.39 -75.83 23.16
N SER A 579 15.41 -74.63 23.73
CA SER A 579 15.00 -73.39 23.04
C SER A 579 16.22 -72.51 22.77
N PRO A 580 16.29 -71.83 21.61
CA PRO A 580 17.40 -70.95 21.30
C PRO A 580 17.30 -69.64 22.08
N THR A 581 18.45 -69.01 22.34
CA THR A 581 18.54 -67.62 22.79
C THR A 581 18.93 -66.75 21.60
N VAL A 582 18.00 -65.92 21.13
CA VAL A 582 18.28 -64.89 20.12
C VAL A 582 18.97 -63.71 20.81
N THR A 583 20.16 -63.36 20.31
CA THR A 583 21.00 -62.28 20.84
C THR A 583 21.03 -61.05 19.95
N GLY A 584 20.69 -61.22 18.66
CA GLY A 584 20.45 -60.14 17.71
C GLY A 584 18.98 -59.70 17.65
N LEU A 585 18.49 -59.40 16.45
CA LEU A 585 17.12 -58.96 16.21
C LEU A 585 16.11 -60.12 16.37
N GLY A 586 15.13 -59.95 17.26
CA GLY A 586 14.06 -60.92 17.51
C GLY A 586 12.94 -60.90 16.45
N GLY A 587 12.02 -61.87 16.52
CA GLY A 587 10.85 -61.95 15.62
C GLY A 587 11.10 -62.57 14.24
N GLY A 588 12.33 -63.03 13.99
CA GLY A 588 12.69 -63.84 12.82
C GLY A 588 12.16 -65.28 12.85
N SER A 589 12.48 -66.04 11.81
CA SER A 589 12.04 -67.43 11.61
C SER A 589 13.20 -68.41 11.67
N PHE A 590 12.96 -69.56 12.28
CA PHE A 590 13.90 -70.69 12.34
C PHE A 590 13.55 -71.74 11.28
N THR A 591 14.58 -72.28 10.63
CA THR A 591 14.45 -73.39 9.69
C THR A 591 15.57 -74.40 9.89
N SER A 592 15.35 -75.65 9.48
CA SER A 592 16.37 -76.70 9.51
C SER A 592 16.19 -77.68 8.36
N GLY A 593 17.19 -78.53 8.13
CA GLY A 593 17.05 -79.69 7.26
C GLY A 593 16.02 -80.71 7.78
N ALA A 594 15.56 -81.60 6.90
CA ALA A 594 14.61 -82.66 7.23
C ALA A 594 15.15 -83.61 8.33
N GLY A 595 14.28 -84.03 9.25
CA GLY A 595 14.61 -84.95 10.35
C GLY A 595 14.77 -84.27 11.72
N LEU A 596 14.93 -82.95 11.78
CA LEU A 596 14.84 -82.16 13.02
C LEU A 596 13.43 -81.56 13.15
N SER A 597 12.74 -81.85 14.25
CA SER A 597 11.46 -81.24 14.58
C SER A 597 11.72 -79.91 15.30
N ILE A 598 11.44 -78.79 14.62
CA ILE A 598 11.68 -77.44 15.15
C ILE A 598 10.45 -76.56 14.92
N ASN A 599 10.09 -75.75 15.90
CA ASN A 599 9.06 -74.73 15.74
C ASN A 599 9.64 -73.53 14.96
N GLY A 600 9.04 -73.20 13.81
CA GLY A 600 9.56 -72.14 12.94
C GLY A 600 9.52 -70.73 13.53
N SER A 601 8.73 -70.49 14.58
CA SER A 601 8.57 -69.17 15.21
C SER A 601 9.36 -69.03 16.52
N SER A 602 9.36 -70.06 17.37
CA SER A 602 10.10 -70.03 18.64
C SER A 602 11.50 -70.61 18.53
N GLY A 603 11.78 -71.39 17.49
CA GLY A 603 13.01 -72.14 17.32
C GLY A 603 13.17 -73.31 18.31
N ALA A 604 12.17 -73.59 19.15
CA ALA A 604 12.23 -74.73 20.07
C ALA A 604 12.34 -76.05 19.29
N ILE A 605 13.30 -76.89 19.67
CA ILE A 605 13.53 -78.21 19.08
C ILE A 605 12.81 -79.25 19.95
N ASP A 606 11.93 -80.05 19.34
CA ASP A 606 11.41 -81.26 19.97
C ASP A 606 12.40 -82.40 19.73
N VAL A 607 13.19 -82.73 20.76
CA VAL A 607 14.27 -83.73 20.62
C VAL A 607 13.70 -85.13 20.50
N SER A 608 12.50 -85.38 21.02
CA SER A 608 11.83 -86.69 21.00
C SER A 608 11.19 -87.01 19.65
N ALA A 609 10.74 -85.98 18.92
CA ALA A 609 10.22 -86.09 17.56
C ALA A 609 11.33 -85.98 16.48
N SER A 610 12.57 -85.74 16.88
CA SER A 610 13.72 -85.60 15.97
C SER A 610 14.46 -86.92 15.78
N THR A 611 14.97 -87.17 14.57
CA THR A 611 15.85 -88.33 14.31
C THR A 611 17.29 -88.04 14.76
N PRO A 612 18.06 -89.03 15.25
CA PRO A 612 19.47 -88.84 15.54
C PRO A 612 20.28 -88.39 14.31
N GLY A 613 21.08 -87.34 14.46
CA GLY A 613 21.79 -86.71 13.35
C GLY A 613 22.37 -85.33 13.72
N THR A 614 23.12 -84.72 12.81
CA THR A 614 23.58 -83.33 12.95
C THR A 614 22.85 -82.44 11.96
N TYR A 615 22.30 -81.35 12.47
CA TYR A 615 21.44 -80.43 11.73
C TYR A 615 22.03 -79.02 11.74
N THR A 616 21.79 -78.28 10.67
CA THR A 616 22.05 -76.83 10.60
C THR A 616 20.73 -76.12 10.81
N VAL A 617 20.61 -75.41 11.92
CA VAL A 617 19.49 -74.51 12.18
C VAL A 617 19.86 -73.14 11.62
N ILE A 618 18.98 -72.55 10.82
CA ILE A 618 19.14 -71.22 10.23
C ILE A 618 18.10 -70.29 10.87
N TYR A 619 18.54 -69.14 11.37
CA TYR A 619 17.67 -68.07 11.83
C TYR A 619 17.74 -66.91 10.84
N THR A 620 16.58 -66.50 10.33
CA THR A 620 16.45 -65.38 9.39
C THR A 620 15.60 -64.29 10.03
N THR A 621 16.14 -63.08 10.14
CA THR A 621 15.43 -61.93 10.72
C THR A 621 14.33 -61.41 9.78
N THR A 622 13.39 -60.66 10.33
CA THR A 622 12.25 -60.05 9.61
C THR A 622 12.29 -58.52 9.65
N GLY A 623 13.46 -57.94 9.94
CA GLY A 623 13.67 -56.50 9.97
C GLY A 623 13.78 -55.87 8.59
N PRO A 624 14.08 -54.56 8.53
CA PRO A 624 14.15 -53.81 7.28
C PRO A 624 15.28 -54.30 6.36
N CYS A 625 16.32 -54.96 6.91
CA CYS A 625 17.40 -55.54 6.12
C CYS A 625 17.65 -56.99 6.52
N PRO A 626 16.76 -57.92 6.10
CA PRO A 626 16.80 -59.32 6.51
C PRO A 626 18.18 -59.94 6.31
N ASN A 627 18.65 -60.62 7.34
CA ASN A 627 19.91 -61.34 7.33
C ASN A 627 19.72 -62.71 7.99
N SER A 628 20.68 -63.62 7.80
CA SER A 628 20.61 -64.95 8.40
C SER A 628 21.93 -65.38 9.04
N SER A 629 21.84 -66.13 10.12
CA SER A 629 22.96 -66.90 10.68
C SER A 629 22.55 -68.35 10.84
N ASN A 630 23.52 -69.20 11.14
CA ASN A 630 23.26 -70.61 11.35
C ASN A 630 24.07 -71.16 12.54
N VAL A 631 23.49 -72.16 13.20
CA VAL A 631 24.10 -72.92 14.30
C VAL A 631 23.91 -74.40 14.04
N SER A 632 24.95 -75.19 14.29
CA SER A 632 24.87 -76.65 14.18
C SER A 632 24.41 -77.28 15.50
N VAL A 633 23.43 -78.18 15.44
CA VAL A 633 22.88 -78.92 16.58
C VAL A 633 22.89 -80.42 16.27
N THR A 634 23.40 -81.23 17.20
CA THR A 634 23.41 -82.70 17.07
C THR A 634 22.37 -83.33 18.00
N ILE A 635 21.51 -84.20 17.44
CA ILE A 635 20.63 -85.08 18.21
C ILE A 635 21.28 -86.46 18.29
N ASN A 636 21.56 -86.91 19.50
CA ASN A 636 22.18 -88.19 19.79
C ASN A 636 21.11 -89.26 20.05
N ALA A 637 21.35 -90.47 19.56
CA ALA A 637 20.56 -91.65 19.93
C ALA A 637 20.77 -91.99 21.41
N LEU A 638 19.81 -92.71 22.00
CA LEU A 638 20.00 -93.32 23.31
C LEU A 638 21.12 -94.36 23.26
N ASP A 639 21.83 -94.50 24.37
CA ASP A 639 22.76 -95.61 24.56
C ASP A 639 22.00 -96.94 24.39
N ASP A 640 22.64 -97.93 23.79
CA ASP A 640 22.09 -99.28 23.72
C ASP A 640 22.32 -99.98 25.08
N ALA A 641 21.27 -100.12 25.89
CA ALA A 641 21.35 -100.77 27.20
C ALA A 641 21.07 -102.29 27.14
N SER A 642 21.10 -102.90 25.96
CA SER A 642 20.78 -104.32 25.79
C SER A 642 21.76 -105.24 26.51
N PHE A 643 21.22 -106.15 27.32
CA PHE A 643 21.94 -107.24 27.97
C PHE A 643 21.05 -108.47 28.05
N SER A 644 21.63 -109.66 28.22
CA SER A 644 20.92 -110.93 28.34
C SER A 644 21.52 -111.79 29.44
N TYR A 645 20.69 -112.56 30.15
CA TYR A 645 21.15 -113.71 30.92
C TYR A 645 20.93 -114.98 30.09
N SER A 646 21.67 -116.06 30.37
CA SER A 646 21.57 -117.32 29.60
C SER A 646 20.25 -118.07 29.79
N SER A 647 19.51 -117.77 30.86
CA SER A 647 18.18 -118.27 31.20
C SER A 647 17.37 -117.18 31.93
N SER A 648 16.03 -117.27 31.88
CA SER A 648 15.09 -116.45 32.66
C SER A 648 14.73 -117.05 34.02
N SER A 649 15.13 -118.29 34.29
CA SER A 649 14.94 -118.98 35.57
C SER A 649 16.17 -119.79 35.96
N TYR A 650 16.53 -119.75 37.24
CA TYR A 650 17.64 -120.48 37.85
C TYR A 650 17.18 -121.14 39.16
N SER A 651 17.85 -122.22 39.55
CA SER A 651 17.70 -122.81 40.87
C SER A 651 18.73 -122.23 41.85
N ILE A 652 18.43 -122.19 43.15
CA ILE A 652 19.40 -121.77 44.19
C ILE A 652 20.70 -122.62 44.19
N THR A 653 20.72 -123.77 43.52
CA THR A 653 21.88 -124.65 43.38
C THR A 653 22.61 -124.55 42.05
N ASP A 654 22.14 -123.73 41.10
CA ASP A 654 22.82 -123.54 39.82
C ASP A 654 24.11 -122.73 40.00
N VAL A 655 24.96 -122.70 38.97
CA VAL A 655 26.15 -121.82 38.95
C VAL A 655 25.70 -120.38 38.75
N ASP A 656 26.28 -119.46 39.52
CA ASP A 656 26.06 -118.02 39.45
C ASP A 656 26.12 -117.48 38.01
N PRO A 657 25.00 -117.00 37.43
CA PRO A 657 24.96 -116.52 36.08
C PRO A 657 25.54 -115.10 36.00
N THR A 658 26.29 -114.83 34.93
CA THR A 658 26.77 -113.48 34.58
C THR A 658 26.08 -113.04 33.28
N PRO A 659 25.57 -111.80 33.20
CA PRO A 659 24.89 -111.34 32.00
C PRO A 659 25.89 -111.08 30.88
N THR A 660 25.46 -111.27 29.63
CA THR A 660 26.16 -110.79 28.44
C THR A 660 25.60 -109.42 28.07
N ILE A 661 26.42 -108.38 28.12
CA ILE A 661 26.06 -107.04 27.62
C ILE A 661 26.26 -107.05 26.09
N THR A 662 25.19 -106.82 25.33
CA THR A 662 25.24 -106.74 23.86
C THR A 662 25.26 -105.31 23.35
N GLY A 663 24.84 -104.35 24.18
CA GLY A 663 24.92 -102.91 23.93
C GLY A 663 26.19 -102.27 24.50
N LEU A 664 26.07 -101.02 24.96
CA LEU A 664 27.17 -100.23 25.52
C LEU A 664 27.65 -100.80 26.87
N THR A 665 28.91 -101.21 26.92
CA THR A 665 29.57 -101.76 28.12
C THR A 665 29.97 -100.67 29.13
N GLY A 666 30.19 -101.04 30.39
CA GLY A 666 30.69 -100.13 31.43
C GLY A 666 29.61 -99.42 32.25
N GLY A 667 28.34 -99.82 32.10
CA GLY A 667 27.22 -99.41 32.92
C GLY A 667 27.15 -100.12 34.28
N SER A 668 26.02 -99.99 34.96
CA SER A 668 25.77 -100.57 36.29
C SER A 668 24.51 -101.41 36.32
N PHE A 669 24.51 -102.46 37.14
CA PHE A 669 23.38 -103.34 37.37
C PHE A 669 22.73 -103.06 38.72
N THR A 670 21.40 -103.13 38.76
CA THR A 670 20.59 -103.03 39.98
C THR A 670 19.49 -104.09 39.96
N SER A 671 18.90 -104.40 41.11
CA SER A 671 17.70 -105.24 41.18
C SER A 671 16.77 -104.86 42.32
N SER A 672 15.59 -105.50 42.33
CA SER A 672 14.73 -105.55 43.52
C SER A 672 15.42 -106.27 44.71
N LEU A 673 14.98 -105.90 45.92
CA LEU A 673 15.49 -106.46 47.18
C LEU A 673 15.31 -107.98 47.24
N GLY A 674 16.32 -108.68 47.75
CA GLY A 674 16.34 -110.14 47.91
C GLY A 674 17.15 -110.89 46.87
N LEU A 675 17.54 -110.25 45.75
CA LEU A 675 18.54 -110.75 44.82
C LEU A 675 19.91 -110.18 45.18
N VAL A 676 20.91 -111.03 45.37
CA VAL A 676 22.30 -110.63 45.58
C VAL A 676 22.99 -110.61 44.23
N LEU A 677 23.31 -109.41 43.73
CA LEU A 677 24.05 -109.22 42.49
C LEU A 677 25.27 -108.33 42.69
N ASN A 678 26.26 -108.50 41.82
CA ASN A 678 27.37 -107.57 41.70
C ASN A 678 26.95 -106.38 40.81
N GLY A 679 26.85 -105.18 41.37
CA GLY A 679 26.40 -103.99 40.63
C GLY A 679 27.31 -103.54 39.49
N THR A 680 28.52 -104.09 39.35
CA THR A 680 29.47 -103.75 38.27
C THR A 680 29.55 -104.84 37.20
N THR A 681 29.57 -106.12 37.60
CA THR A 681 29.66 -107.24 36.64
C THR A 681 28.29 -107.81 36.26
N GLY A 682 27.24 -107.47 37.02
CA GLY A 682 25.90 -108.02 36.87
C GLY A 682 25.78 -109.49 37.29
N SER A 683 26.85 -110.12 37.79
CA SER A 683 26.79 -111.52 38.22
C SER A 683 25.84 -111.68 39.41
N ILE A 684 24.94 -112.67 39.33
CA ILE A 684 23.98 -113.00 40.39
C ILE A 684 24.56 -114.12 41.25
N ASP A 685 24.63 -113.92 42.56
CA ASP A 685 24.91 -114.98 43.54
C ASP A 685 23.59 -115.69 43.87
N LEU A 686 23.37 -116.85 43.25
CA LEU A 686 22.12 -117.59 43.40
C LEU A 686 21.96 -118.19 44.79
N SER A 687 23.08 -118.51 45.45
CA SER A 687 23.11 -119.13 46.77
C SER A 687 22.81 -118.14 47.90
N ALA A 688 23.15 -116.87 47.70
CA ALA A 688 22.88 -115.78 48.65
C ALA A 688 21.55 -115.06 48.38
N SER A 689 20.88 -115.34 47.26
CA SER A 689 19.60 -114.76 46.88
C SER A 689 18.42 -115.54 47.45
N THR A 690 17.30 -114.86 47.75
CA THR A 690 16.07 -115.57 48.14
C THR A 690 15.33 -116.12 46.90
N THR A 691 14.41 -117.06 47.09
CA THR A 691 13.56 -117.52 45.98
C THR A 691 12.51 -116.46 45.65
N GLY A 692 12.26 -116.22 44.37
CA GLY A 692 11.34 -115.19 43.92
C GLY A 692 11.64 -114.73 42.50
N THR A 693 10.86 -113.78 42.02
CA THR A 693 11.05 -113.14 40.71
C THR A 693 11.62 -111.73 40.91
N TYR A 694 12.72 -111.44 40.24
CA TYR A 694 13.46 -110.20 40.36
C TYR A 694 13.54 -109.50 39.02
N ILE A 695 13.56 -108.16 39.06
CA ILE A 695 13.83 -107.33 37.89
C ILE A 695 15.28 -106.88 38.04
N VAL A 696 16.13 -107.28 37.11
CA VAL A 696 17.49 -106.78 36.98
C VAL A 696 17.47 -105.65 35.95
N THR A 697 18.00 -104.49 36.32
CA THR A 697 18.09 -103.32 35.43
C THR A 697 19.55 -102.99 35.17
N TYR A 698 19.94 -102.93 33.89
CA TYR A 698 21.25 -102.44 33.46
C TYR A 698 21.12 -101.01 32.96
N THR A 699 21.88 -100.08 33.54
CA THR A 699 21.92 -98.67 33.15
C THR A 699 23.30 -98.33 32.60
N THR A 700 23.33 -97.84 31.37
CA THR A 700 24.56 -97.43 30.67
C THR A 700 25.13 -96.13 31.24
N ALA A 701 26.44 -95.89 31.04
CA ALA A 701 27.17 -94.73 31.59
C ALA A 701 27.61 -93.71 30.51
N GLY A 702 27.03 -93.75 29.30
CA GLY A 702 27.33 -92.82 28.23
C GLY A 702 26.61 -91.47 28.39
N SER A 703 26.84 -90.58 27.43
CA SER A 703 26.28 -89.22 27.43
C SER A 703 24.77 -89.19 27.25
N CYS A 704 24.17 -90.23 26.67
CA CYS A 704 22.73 -90.40 26.53
C CYS A 704 22.27 -91.69 27.22
N SER A 705 22.50 -91.73 28.53
CA SER A 705 22.25 -92.90 29.36
C SER A 705 20.85 -93.47 29.16
N ASN A 706 20.81 -94.78 28.96
CA ASN A 706 19.60 -95.57 28.82
C ASN A 706 19.65 -96.79 29.75
N SER A 707 18.49 -97.39 30.02
CA SER A 707 18.39 -98.59 30.82
C SER A 707 17.52 -99.65 30.16
N SER A 708 17.92 -100.92 30.29
CA SER A 708 17.08 -102.06 29.95
C SER A 708 16.87 -102.91 31.19
N SER A 709 15.77 -103.67 31.23
CA SER A 709 15.46 -104.57 32.33
C SER A 709 15.15 -105.97 31.85
N GLN A 710 15.56 -106.96 32.63
CA GLN A 710 15.19 -108.35 32.44
C GLN A 710 14.67 -108.96 33.72
N VAL A 711 13.73 -109.88 33.56
CA VAL A 711 13.15 -110.63 34.66
C VAL A 711 13.95 -111.93 34.87
N VAL A 712 14.38 -112.17 36.11
CA VAL A 712 15.09 -113.38 36.51
C VAL A 712 14.35 -114.02 37.69
N THR A 713 14.02 -115.32 37.59
CA THR A 713 13.35 -116.08 38.67
C THR A 713 14.30 -117.08 39.33
N ILE A 714 14.28 -117.16 40.66
CA ILE A 714 15.05 -118.11 41.47
C ILE A 714 14.10 -119.07 42.19
N THR A 715 14.27 -120.39 41.99
CA THR A 715 13.41 -121.45 42.58
C THR A 715 14.18 -122.40 43.50
N SER A 716 13.49 -123.01 44.47
CA SER A 716 14.03 -124.07 45.34
C SER A 716 13.77 -125.46 44.75
N ASN A 717 14.81 -126.30 44.67
CA ASN A 717 14.67 -127.70 44.29
C ASN A 717 14.23 -128.56 45.48
N ASP A 718 12.95 -128.94 45.55
CA ASP A 718 12.52 -130.08 46.36
C ASP A 718 11.66 -131.04 45.53
N ASN A 719 12.01 -132.32 45.59
CA ASN A 719 11.53 -133.39 44.73
C ASN A 719 11.26 -134.62 45.60
N LEU A 720 9.99 -135.02 45.79
CA LEU A 720 9.43 -136.34 46.22
C LEU A 720 7.89 -136.14 46.46
N ALA A 721 6.91 -137.02 46.21
CA ALA A 721 6.82 -138.42 45.80
C ALA A 721 5.36 -138.79 45.39
N THR A 722 5.22 -139.62 44.34
CA THR A 722 4.28 -140.76 44.07
C THR A 722 2.72 -140.68 44.07
N PRO A 723 2.04 -141.45 43.19
CA PRO A 723 0.59 -141.38 42.86
C PRO A 723 -0.27 -142.53 43.45
N THR A 724 -1.62 -142.41 43.47
CA THR A 724 -2.58 -143.55 43.31
C THR A 724 -4.05 -143.09 43.08
N PRO A 725 -4.89 -143.87 42.36
CA PRO A 725 -6.14 -143.44 41.69
C PRO A 725 -7.43 -143.89 42.41
N LEU A 726 -8.62 -143.40 41.99
CA LEU A 726 -9.91 -144.11 42.09
C LEU A 726 -11.01 -143.46 41.21
N ALA A 727 -11.90 -144.30 40.67
CA ALA A 727 -12.83 -144.00 39.59
C ALA A 727 -14.32 -144.14 40.00
N TYR A 728 -15.19 -143.53 39.16
CA TYR A 728 -16.53 -143.94 38.71
C TYR A 728 -17.80 -143.32 39.34
N GLY A 729 -18.68 -142.78 38.46
CA GLY A 729 -20.14 -143.02 38.57
C GLY A 729 -21.11 -141.87 38.24
N ALA A 730 -21.67 -141.90 37.03
CA ALA A 730 -23.00 -141.42 36.61
C ALA A 730 -23.27 -139.91 36.37
N GLY A 731 -23.16 -139.53 35.10
CA GLY A 731 -24.21 -138.80 34.37
C GLY A 731 -24.42 -137.32 34.69
N CYS A 732 -23.79 -136.45 33.88
CA CYS A 732 -23.85 -134.99 33.91
C CYS A 732 -23.17 -134.34 35.12
N THR A 733 -21.83 -134.38 35.13
CA THR A 733 -20.99 -133.45 35.90
C THR A 733 -19.73 -133.13 35.11
N GLY A 734 -19.64 -131.89 34.62
CA GLY A 734 -18.35 -131.23 34.43
C GLY A 734 -18.08 -130.42 35.68
N SER A 735 -16.93 -130.59 36.30
CA SER A 735 -16.47 -129.73 37.39
C SER A 735 -15.06 -129.25 37.13
N ILE A 736 -14.90 -128.00 37.56
CA ILE A 736 -13.83 -127.02 37.39
C ILE A 736 -12.47 -127.54 37.89
N TYR A 737 -11.42 -127.27 37.12
CA TYR A 737 -10.06 -127.15 37.65
C TYR A 737 -9.67 -125.68 37.68
N ASN A 738 -9.39 -125.19 38.89
CA ASN A 738 -8.74 -123.93 39.19
C ASN A 738 -7.31 -124.27 39.62
N THR A 739 -6.30 -123.83 38.87
CA THR A 739 -5.40 -122.73 39.28
C THR A 739 -4.36 -122.44 38.20
N GLN A 740 -4.33 -121.15 37.83
CA GLN A 740 -3.26 -120.39 37.18
C GLN A 740 -2.97 -120.68 35.69
N GLY A 741 -3.66 -119.91 34.84
CA GLY A 741 -3.05 -119.33 33.64
C GLY A 741 -3.36 -119.99 32.30
N SER A 742 -4.64 -119.93 31.89
CA SER A 742 -5.17 -119.68 30.53
C SER A 742 -4.33 -120.22 29.34
N THR A 743 -4.71 -121.30 28.64
CA THR A 743 -5.86 -121.36 27.70
C THR A 743 -6.40 -122.79 27.53
N LEU A 744 -7.73 -122.91 27.46
CA LEU A 744 -8.48 -124.12 27.11
C LEU A 744 -9.24 -123.86 25.80
N GLU A 745 -8.92 -124.59 24.74
CA GLU A 745 -9.71 -124.64 23.49
C GLU A 745 -10.73 -125.77 23.57
N LEU A 746 -12.01 -125.48 23.26
CA LEU A 746 -12.96 -126.50 22.80
C LEU A 746 -13.88 -125.91 21.73
N GLY A 747 -14.00 -126.67 20.64
CA GLY A 747 -14.67 -126.31 19.40
C GLY A 747 -16.18 -126.50 19.35
N GLU A 748 -16.67 -126.24 18.16
CA GLU A 748 -18.05 -126.09 17.70
C GLU A 748 -18.99 -127.28 18.05
N ASN A 749 -20.16 -126.99 18.67
CA ASN A 749 -21.50 -127.50 18.29
C ASN A 749 -22.62 -127.18 19.32
N ILE A 750 -23.64 -126.48 18.82
CA ILE A 750 -25.05 -126.13 19.23
C ILE A 750 -25.77 -127.23 20.08
N PRO A 751 -26.73 -127.00 21.05
CA PRO A 751 -27.96 -126.17 20.98
C PRO A 751 -28.55 -125.47 22.23
N ASP A 752 -29.26 -124.38 21.93
CA ASP A 752 -30.51 -123.80 22.47
C ASP A 752 -31.13 -124.36 23.78
N CYS A 753 -31.17 -123.51 24.81
CA CYS A 753 -32.24 -123.48 25.80
C CYS A 753 -32.45 -122.06 26.35
N ALA A 754 -33.54 -121.45 25.90
CA ALA A 754 -34.09 -120.20 26.44
C ALA A 754 -34.40 -120.30 27.94
N PHE A 755 -34.26 -119.20 28.69
CA PHE A 755 -35.27 -118.77 29.67
C PHE A 755 -35.10 -117.29 30.05
N ASP A 756 -36.20 -116.57 29.85
CA ASP A 756 -36.57 -115.24 30.33
C ASP A 756 -36.85 -115.27 31.85
N THR A 757 -36.48 -114.20 32.58
CA THR A 757 -37.34 -113.48 33.55
C THR A 757 -36.56 -112.48 34.43
N GLY A 758 -36.89 -111.19 34.28
CA GLY A 758 -37.28 -110.31 35.40
C GLY A 758 -36.24 -109.81 36.43
N VAL A 759 -35.65 -108.62 36.19
CA VAL A 759 -35.64 -107.35 36.99
C VAL A 759 -35.79 -107.43 38.54
N PRO A 760 -35.23 -106.51 39.40
CA PRO A 760 -33.99 -105.70 39.41
C PRO A 760 -33.22 -105.77 40.77
N LEU A 761 -31.98 -105.24 40.87
CA LEU A 761 -31.45 -104.61 42.11
C LEU A 761 -30.09 -103.90 41.85
N VAL A 762 -30.10 -102.58 41.94
CA VAL A 762 -28.97 -101.67 42.26
C VAL A 762 -28.92 -101.60 43.82
N PRO A 763 -27.82 -101.28 44.57
CA PRO A 763 -26.59 -100.60 44.16
C PRO A 763 -25.26 -101.00 44.87
N SER A 764 -24.19 -100.34 44.41
CA SER A 764 -23.13 -99.70 45.20
C SER A 764 -21.72 -100.31 45.14
N GLN A 765 -20.79 -99.37 44.89
CA GLN A 765 -19.33 -99.43 44.97
C GLN A 765 -18.62 -99.83 43.68
N ALA A 766 -18.17 -98.78 42.98
CA ALA A 766 -17.33 -98.79 41.81
C ALA A 766 -15.88 -99.16 42.18
N SER A 767 -15.33 -100.12 41.46
CA SER A 767 -13.89 -100.32 41.31
C SER A 767 -13.62 -100.67 39.85
N SER A 768 -12.81 -99.89 39.15
CA SER A 768 -12.44 -100.15 37.76
C SER A 768 -10.95 -100.48 37.65
N GLN A 769 -10.67 -101.77 37.48
CA GLN A 769 -9.42 -102.29 36.94
C GLN A 769 -9.65 -102.70 35.47
N TRP A 770 -8.64 -102.51 34.63
CA TRP A 770 -8.66 -102.80 33.19
C TRP A 770 -7.97 -104.13 32.89
N TYR A 771 -8.49 -104.93 31.95
CA TYR A 771 -7.79 -106.08 31.37
C TYR A 771 -7.96 -106.09 29.84
N SER A 772 -6.91 -106.49 29.12
CA SER A 772 -6.80 -106.53 27.66
C SER A 772 -6.71 -107.98 27.16
N PHE A 773 -7.33 -108.28 26.02
CA PHE A 773 -7.04 -109.45 25.20
C PHE A 773 -6.85 -109.04 23.73
N VAL A 774 -5.92 -109.70 23.05
CA VAL A 774 -5.56 -109.50 21.64
C VAL A 774 -5.91 -110.77 20.87
N ALA A 775 -6.60 -110.66 19.73
CA ALA A 775 -6.50 -111.66 18.66
C ALA A 775 -6.84 -111.09 17.27
N SER A 776 -5.84 -111.21 16.38
CA SER A 776 -5.89 -111.51 14.94
C SER A 776 -6.95 -110.86 14.04
N GLY A 777 -6.45 -110.05 13.10
CA GLY A 777 -7.01 -109.93 11.75
C GLY A 777 -7.95 -108.76 11.56
N SER A 778 -7.46 -107.72 10.88
CA SER A 778 -8.21 -106.57 10.37
C SER A 778 -9.02 -105.76 11.40
N GLY A 779 -8.33 -104.79 12.01
CA GLY A 779 -8.91 -103.52 12.43
C GLY A 779 -10.19 -103.57 13.26
N ASP A 780 -10.06 -103.90 14.54
CA ASP A 780 -11.16 -103.75 15.50
C ASP A 780 -11.15 -102.35 16.15
N ALA A 781 -12.30 -101.69 16.01
CA ALA A 781 -12.82 -100.82 17.04
C ALA A 781 -13.37 -101.70 18.18
N LEU A 782 -13.03 -101.38 19.43
CA LEU A 782 -13.73 -101.92 20.59
C LEU A 782 -14.48 -100.80 21.31
N ILE A 783 -15.80 -100.96 21.26
CA ILE A 783 -16.83 -100.20 21.92
C ILE A 783 -16.77 -100.49 23.43
N LYS A 784 -16.73 -99.43 24.24
CA LYS A 784 -17.10 -99.47 25.65
C LYS A 784 -18.46 -98.79 25.78
N ILE A 785 -19.48 -99.56 26.17
CA ILE A 785 -20.76 -99.01 26.63
C ILE A 785 -20.63 -98.79 28.14
N THR A 786 -20.71 -97.53 28.54
CA THR A 786 -21.02 -97.06 29.90
C THR A 786 -22.09 -95.97 29.77
N ASP A 787 -22.92 -95.76 30.79
CA ASP A 787 -24.13 -94.91 30.77
C ASP A 787 -23.90 -93.41 30.45
N ASP A 788 -22.66 -92.98 30.15
CA ASP A 788 -22.36 -91.69 29.56
C ASP A 788 -21.68 -91.90 28.20
N GLY A 789 -22.26 -91.29 27.16
CA GLY A 789 -21.98 -91.53 25.75
C GLY A 789 -20.52 -91.43 25.29
N ILE A 790 -20.27 -92.09 24.16
CA ILE A 790 -19.06 -92.03 23.34
C ILE A 790 -18.75 -90.57 22.99
N ASN A 791 -17.53 -90.08 23.28
CA ASN A 791 -16.97 -88.88 22.64
C ASN A 791 -15.43 -88.92 22.60
N ASN A 792 -14.88 -89.45 21.51
CA ASN A 792 -13.80 -88.78 20.79
C ASN A 792 -13.89 -89.24 19.33
N PHE A 793 -14.30 -88.32 18.46
CA PHE A 793 -14.04 -88.44 17.03
C PHE A 793 -13.17 -87.27 16.60
N GLY A 794 -11.99 -87.61 16.07
CA GLY A 794 -11.34 -86.82 15.04
C GLY A 794 -12.17 -86.80 13.74
N PRO A 795 -11.70 -86.09 12.72
CA PRO A 795 -12.49 -85.20 11.88
C PRO A 795 -13.32 -85.93 10.81
N GLN A 796 -14.58 -85.53 10.61
CA GLN A 796 -15.17 -85.10 9.32
C GLN A 796 -16.72 -84.98 9.41
N SER A 797 -17.19 -83.74 9.21
CA SER A 797 -18.40 -83.29 8.50
C SER A 797 -19.84 -83.49 9.07
N ALA A 798 -20.56 -82.36 9.02
CA ALA A 798 -21.99 -82.14 8.78
C ALA A 798 -22.98 -82.09 9.98
N SER A 799 -23.19 -80.85 10.45
CA SER A 799 -24.51 -80.21 10.70
C SER A 799 -25.57 -80.95 11.54
N ILE A 800 -25.70 -80.57 12.81
CA ILE A 800 -26.96 -80.71 13.57
C ILE A 800 -27.57 -79.33 13.74
N ALA A 801 -28.74 -79.12 13.14
CA ALA A 801 -29.57 -77.93 13.33
C ALA A 801 -30.34 -78.04 14.66
N LEU A 802 -30.17 -77.07 15.55
CA LEU A 802 -31.08 -76.82 16.67
C LEU A 802 -32.16 -75.83 16.20
N THR A 803 -33.42 -76.26 16.20
CA THR A 803 -34.56 -75.36 15.98
C THR A 803 -34.92 -74.69 17.30
N LEU A 804 -34.56 -73.42 17.48
CA LEU A 804 -35.16 -72.56 18.51
C LEU A 804 -36.49 -72.00 17.97
N ALA A 805 -37.60 -72.30 18.64
CA ALA A 805 -38.84 -71.55 18.50
C ALA A 805 -39.06 -70.76 19.80
N LEU A 806 -38.90 -69.43 19.75
CA LEU A 806 -39.37 -68.53 20.79
C LEU A 806 -40.33 -67.52 20.15
N TYR A 807 -41.52 -67.44 20.75
CA TYR A 807 -42.68 -66.68 20.32
C TYR A 807 -42.44 -65.17 20.27
N GLU A 808 -43.14 -64.50 19.33
CA GLU A 808 -43.20 -63.04 19.16
C GLU A 808 -43.74 -62.32 20.42
N ALA A 809 -43.19 -61.15 20.71
CA ALA A 809 -43.61 -60.26 21.79
C ALA A 809 -45.00 -59.64 21.57
N PRO A 810 -45.87 -59.52 22.59
CA PRO A 810 -47.06 -58.70 22.50
C PRO A 810 -46.78 -57.20 22.75
N THR A 811 -47.65 -56.39 22.18
CA THR A 811 -47.46 -55.03 21.64
C THR A 811 -47.77 -53.88 22.60
N ILE A 812 -47.54 -53.99 23.92
CA ILE A 812 -47.84 -52.87 24.84
C ILE A 812 -46.68 -52.63 25.84
N PRO A 813 -46.08 -51.42 25.86
CA PRO A 813 -45.06 -51.04 26.83
C PRO A 813 -45.62 -50.85 28.25
N GLY A 814 -45.05 -51.55 29.23
CA GLY A 814 -45.17 -51.23 30.66
C GLY A 814 -45.97 -52.21 31.51
N ASP A 815 -45.40 -53.38 31.82
CA ASP A 815 -45.57 -54.11 33.10
C ASP A 815 -44.49 -55.21 33.19
N PHE A 816 -43.58 -55.13 34.16
CA PHE A 816 -42.52 -56.14 34.41
C PHE A 816 -42.76 -56.90 35.72
N SER A 817 -44.01 -57.04 36.18
CA SER A 817 -44.31 -57.51 37.53
C SER A 817 -44.28 -59.03 37.78
N THR A 818 -43.69 -59.87 36.91
CA THR A 818 -43.73 -61.35 37.11
C THR A 818 -42.41 -62.10 37.13
N LEU A 819 -41.25 -61.44 37.15
CA LEU A 819 -39.98 -62.09 37.52
C LEU A 819 -39.63 -61.74 38.97
N ASN A 820 -40.10 -62.59 39.89
CA ASN A 820 -39.69 -62.55 41.28
C ASN A 820 -38.18 -62.86 41.37
N SER A 821 -37.39 -61.82 41.65
CA SER A 821 -36.04 -61.81 42.25
C SER A 821 -35.09 -62.97 41.93
N ALA A 822 -33.97 -62.65 41.27
CA ALA A 822 -32.92 -63.59 40.92
C ALA A 822 -32.21 -64.22 42.14
N ILE A 823 -31.85 -65.51 42.04
CA ILE A 823 -31.24 -66.32 43.11
C ILE A 823 -29.71 -66.36 42.91
N LEU A 824 -28.95 -66.05 43.96
CA LEU A 824 -27.47 -66.00 43.97
C LEU A 824 -26.83 -67.38 44.15
N CYS A 825 -25.75 -67.67 43.41
CA CYS A 825 -25.00 -68.93 43.52
C CYS A 825 -24.14 -69.02 44.80
N SER A 826 -24.21 -70.15 45.53
CA SER A 826 -23.31 -70.42 46.67
C SER A 826 -21.99 -71.05 46.20
N SER A 827 -20.88 -70.58 46.77
CA SER A 827 -19.49 -70.68 46.32
C SER A 827 -18.83 -72.07 46.27
N SER A 828 -19.39 -73.09 45.60
CA SER A 828 -18.74 -74.42 45.55
C SER A 828 -18.81 -75.21 44.24
N SER A 829 -19.05 -74.59 43.08
CA SER A 829 -18.91 -75.30 41.80
C SER A 829 -18.63 -74.37 40.62
N THR A 830 -17.36 -74.15 40.31
CA THR A 830 -16.92 -73.56 39.04
C THR A 830 -16.10 -74.61 38.27
N PHE A 831 -16.63 -75.10 37.15
CA PHE A 831 -15.84 -75.82 36.15
C PHE A 831 -15.29 -74.79 35.14
N PRO A 832 -13.98 -74.77 34.86
CA PRO A 832 -13.44 -73.94 33.80
C PRO A 832 -13.61 -74.66 32.46
N ASN A 833 -13.94 -73.88 31.42
CA ASN A 833 -14.00 -74.24 30.00
C ASN A 833 -15.30 -74.89 29.50
N LEU A 834 -16.30 -74.04 29.25
CA LEU A 834 -17.30 -74.29 28.20
C LEU A 834 -17.24 -73.12 27.21
N GLU A 835 -16.83 -73.39 25.98
CA GLU A 835 -16.80 -72.41 24.89
C GLU A 835 -18.18 -72.45 24.20
N PHE A 836 -18.89 -71.33 24.17
CA PHE A 836 -20.17 -71.24 23.45
C PHE A 836 -19.90 -71.32 21.95
N LEU A 837 -20.53 -72.29 21.27
CA LEU A 837 -20.52 -72.35 19.82
C LEU A 837 -21.22 -71.11 19.22
N ASP A 838 -20.65 -70.65 18.11
CA ASP A 838 -20.96 -69.43 17.38
C ASP A 838 -22.49 -69.21 17.20
N GLY A 839 -22.99 -68.07 17.67
CA GLY A 839 -24.33 -67.55 17.31
C GLY A 839 -25.48 -67.61 18.34
N THR A 840 -25.24 -67.88 19.64
CA THR A 840 -26.34 -67.88 20.65
C THR A 840 -26.40 -66.57 21.45
N PHE A 841 -27.55 -65.86 21.43
CA PHE A 841 -27.78 -64.61 22.20
C PHE A 841 -28.63 -64.85 23.46
N ILE A 842 -28.29 -64.18 24.58
CA ILE A 842 -29.15 -64.05 25.78
C ILE A 842 -29.52 -62.57 25.93
N ASP A 843 -30.81 -62.24 25.90
CA ASP A 843 -31.30 -60.86 26.16
C ASP A 843 -31.34 -60.62 27.68
N ALA A 844 -30.34 -59.91 28.19
CA ALA A 844 -30.10 -59.71 29.63
C ALA A 844 -30.76 -58.44 30.19
N LYS A 845 -32.04 -58.17 29.86
CA LYS A 845 -32.78 -57.08 30.51
C LYS A 845 -33.14 -57.46 31.96
N GLY A 846 -32.44 -56.86 32.93
CA GLY A 846 -32.79 -56.89 34.36
C GLY A 846 -31.78 -57.55 35.30
N LEU A 847 -30.61 -57.98 34.82
CA LEU A 847 -29.53 -58.54 35.64
C LEU A 847 -28.56 -57.42 36.10
N LEU A 848 -28.07 -57.47 37.34
CA LEU A 848 -27.13 -56.48 37.90
C LEU A 848 -25.67 -56.95 37.71
N PRO A 849 -24.74 -56.07 37.28
CA PRO A 849 -23.32 -56.42 37.08
C PRO A 849 -22.63 -56.89 38.37
N GLY A 850 -21.78 -57.91 38.26
CA GLY A 850 -20.97 -58.43 39.37
C GLY A 850 -21.66 -59.50 40.24
N GLU A 851 -22.88 -59.89 39.89
CA GLU A 851 -23.64 -60.95 40.57
C GLU A 851 -23.72 -62.19 39.68
N THR A 852 -23.63 -63.37 40.30
CA THR A 852 -23.78 -64.67 39.61
C THR A 852 -25.23 -65.14 39.71
N TYR A 853 -25.89 -65.35 38.56
CA TYR A 853 -27.32 -65.71 38.50
C TYR A 853 -27.53 -67.16 38.04
N TYR A 854 -28.56 -67.80 38.60
CA TYR A 854 -29.04 -69.10 38.13
C TYR A 854 -29.83 -68.98 36.82
N VAL A 855 -29.42 -69.72 35.79
CA VAL A 855 -30.24 -69.92 34.57
C VAL A 855 -30.51 -71.40 34.40
N GLN A 856 -31.78 -71.73 34.24
CA GLN A 856 -32.27 -73.10 34.12
C GLN A 856 -32.76 -73.33 32.68
N VAL A 857 -32.08 -74.21 31.95
CA VAL A 857 -32.45 -74.55 30.56
C VAL A 857 -33.12 -75.92 30.57
N TYR A 858 -34.33 -76.01 30.01
CA TYR A 858 -35.07 -77.26 29.90
C TYR A 858 -34.83 -77.91 28.53
N SER A 859 -34.53 -79.20 28.56
CA SER A 859 -34.56 -80.08 27.40
C SER A 859 -36.02 -80.47 27.06
N ASN A 860 -36.25 -80.96 25.83
CA ASN A 860 -37.58 -81.40 25.36
C ASN A 860 -38.18 -82.58 26.15
N ASP A 861 -37.37 -83.27 26.97
CA ASP A 861 -37.80 -84.29 27.92
C ASP A 861 -38.13 -83.74 29.32
N ASN A 862 -38.16 -82.41 29.46
CA ASN A 862 -38.46 -81.70 30.69
C ASN A 862 -37.40 -81.89 31.79
N SER A 863 -36.21 -82.40 31.45
CA SER A 863 -35.03 -82.34 32.30
C SER A 863 -34.41 -80.94 32.23
N SER A 864 -33.96 -80.43 33.38
CA SER A 864 -33.29 -79.12 33.45
C SER A 864 -31.79 -79.31 33.64
N ILE A 865 -31.01 -78.49 32.93
CA ILE A 865 -29.60 -78.29 33.24
C ILE A 865 -29.48 -76.90 33.86
N ASP A 866 -28.93 -76.88 35.08
CA ASP A 866 -28.79 -75.67 35.88
C ASP A 866 -27.38 -75.12 35.68
N TYR A 867 -27.28 -73.86 35.27
CA TYR A 867 -26.00 -73.16 35.10
C TYR A 867 -25.94 -71.95 36.03
N CYS A 868 -24.79 -71.75 36.66
CA CYS A 868 -24.43 -70.47 37.26
C CYS A 868 -23.74 -69.62 36.19
N ILE A 869 -24.38 -68.54 35.78
CA ILE A 869 -23.77 -67.57 34.87
C ILE A 869 -23.20 -66.45 35.73
N ASP A 870 -21.88 -66.30 35.71
CA ASP A 870 -21.23 -65.16 36.31
C ASP A 870 -21.37 -63.97 35.37
N VAL A 871 -22.19 -62.98 35.76
CA VAL A 871 -22.37 -61.73 35.01
C VAL A 871 -21.34 -60.72 35.52
N SER A 872 -20.09 -61.18 35.65
CA SER A 872 -18.98 -60.36 36.13
C SER A 872 -18.66 -59.22 35.19
N GLU A 873 -19.09 -59.28 33.92
CA GLU A 873 -19.29 -58.08 33.09
C GLU A 873 -20.53 -58.24 32.20
N PRO A 874 -21.48 -57.28 32.18
CA PRO A 874 -22.28 -57.13 30.98
C PRO A 874 -21.30 -56.87 29.83
N VAL A 875 -21.51 -57.48 28.66
CA VAL A 875 -20.78 -57.10 27.43
C VAL A 875 -21.25 -55.70 27.01
N ILE A 876 -20.76 -54.71 27.77
CA ILE A 876 -21.02 -53.28 27.78
C ILE A 876 -19.75 -52.66 28.38
N TYR A 877 -18.77 -52.34 27.55
CA TYR A 877 -17.64 -51.54 28.03
C TYR A 877 -18.04 -50.07 28.14
N THR A 878 -18.41 -49.64 29.34
CA THR A 878 -18.66 -48.25 29.68
C THR A 878 -17.35 -47.54 30.02
N TYR A 879 -16.72 -46.91 29.03
CA TYR A 879 -15.49 -46.16 29.24
C TYR A 879 -15.78 -44.69 29.55
N ASN A 880 -15.23 -44.18 30.65
CA ASN A 880 -15.19 -42.74 30.95
C ASN A 880 -13.87 -42.07 30.48
N ASN A 881 -12.86 -42.78 29.97
CA ASN A 881 -11.58 -42.24 29.43
C ASN A 881 -10.69 -43.30 28.69
N GLY A 882 -11.09 -43.75 27.48
CA GLY A 882 -10.23 -44.53 26.56
C GLY A 882 -10.62 -45.99 26.29
N TRP A 883 -10.37 -46.49 25.07
CA TRP A 883 -10.69 -47.86 24.61
C TRP A 883 -9.53 -48.83 24.88
N GLN A 884 -9.31 -49.23 26.14
CA GLN A 884 -8.44 -50.38 26.45
C GLN A 884 -9.04 -51.20 27.59
N ALA A 885 -9.03 -52.52 27.45
CA ALA A 885 -9.38 -53.42 28.55
C ALA A 885 -8.45 -53.17 29.75
N PRO A 886 -8.90 -53.38 31.01
CA PRO A 886 -8.10 -53.14 32.22
C PRO A 886 -6.74 -53.85 32.29
N ASN A 887 -6.52 -54.85 31.43
CA ASN A 887 -5.30 -55.67 31.33
C ASN A 887 -4.42 -55.34 30.09
N GLY A 888 -4.80 -54.36 29.26
CA GLY A 888 -4.05 -53.99 28.05
C GLY A 888 -4.10 -55.00 26.90
N ASN A 889 -5.00 -56.01 26.93
CA ASN A 889 -5.06 -57.05 25.91
C ASN A 889 -5.95 -56.66 24.70
N PRO A 890 -5.43 -56.61 23.45
CA PRO A 890 -6.18 -56.19 22.26
C PRO A 890 -7.28 -57.13 21.77
N GLU A 891 -7.34 -58.39 22.24
CA GLU A 891 -8.35 -59.39 21.81
C GLU A 891 -9.80 -58.98 22.06
N VAL A 892 -10.04 -58.06 23.01
CA VAL A 892 -11.38 -57.67 23.43
C VAL A 892 -12.08 -56.74 22.44
N VAL A 893 -11.31 -55.96 21.66
CA VAL A 893 -11.79 -54.93 20.71
C VAL A 893 -11.79 -55.44 19.26
N ASN A 894 -11.33 -56.67 19.04
CA ASN A 894 -11.18 -57.29 17.72
C ASN A 894 -12.12 -58.50 17.54
N ASN A 895 -13.35 -58.38 18.04
CA ASN A 895 -14.37 -59.39 17.88
C ASN A 895 -15.59 -58.84 17.11
N PRO A 896 -15.78 -59.25 15.86
CA PRO A 896 -16.84 -58.75 14.97
C PRO A 896 -18.26 -59.14 15.41
N TYR A 897 -18.40 -59.87 16.51
CA TYR A 897 -19.69 -60.32 17.06
C TYR A 897 -20.07 -59.59 18.36
N LYS A 898 -19.23 -58.70 18.90
CA LYS A 898 -19.46 -58.00 20.18
C LYS A 898 -20.02 -56.58 20.01
N ARG A 899 -20.79 -56.12 21.01
CA ARG A 899 -21.38 -54.77 21.09
C ARG A 899 -20.60 -53.88 22.07
N VAL A 900 -20.30 -52.65 21.67
CA VAL A 900 -19.61 -51.63 22.48
C VAL A 900 -20.58 -50.49 22.82
N GLU A 901 -20.57 -50.00 24.07
CA GLU A 901 -21.46 -48.94 24.60
C GLU A 901 -20.69 -47.83 25.30
N ILE A 902 -20.58 -46.66 24.68
CA ILE A 902 -20.02 -45.49 25.34
C ILE A 902 -21.16 -44.66 25.92
N LEU A 903 -21.37 -44.78 27.23
CA LEU A 903 -22.51 -44.16 27.91
C LEU A 903 -22.27 -42.73 28.40
N ALA A 904 -21.01 -42.32 28.61
CA ALA A 904 -20.63 -40.97 29.00
C ALA A 904 -19.13 -40.70 28.73
N GLY A 905 -18.75 -39.42 28.61
CA GLY A 905 -17.35 -39.00 28.51
C GLY A 905 -16.76 -39.08 27.09
N ASP A 906 -15.48 -38.72 26.98
CA ASP A 906 -14.74 -38.73 25.72
C ASP A 906 -13.88 -39.99 25.64
N ALA A 907 -14.26 -40.92 24.77
CA ALA A 907 -13.58 -42.20 24.60
C ALA A 907 -12.68 -42.13 23.37
N VAL A 908 -11.38 -42.40 23.55
CA VAL A 908 -10.40 -42.41 22.46
C VAL A 908 -10.03 -43.84 22.09
N GLN A 909 -10.08 -44.15 20.79
CA GLN A 909 -9.52 -45.36 20.21
C GLN A 909 -8.07 -45.09 19.82
N GLU A 910 -7.11 -45.64 20.58
CA GLU A 910 -5.67 -45.55 20.29
C GLU A 910 -5.19 -46.78 19.52
N PRO A 911 -4.31 -46.66 18.51
CA PRO A 911 -3.63 -47.80 17.91
C PRO A 911 -2.66 -48.46 18.90
N LEU A 912 -2.49 -49.79 18.79
CA LEU A 912 -1.44 -50.52 19.51
C LEU A 912 -0.08 -49.89 19.14
N MET A 913 0.61 -49.31 20.12
CA MET A 913 1.88 -48.60 19.92
C MET A 913 3.07 -49.47 19.40
N ASN A 914 2.87 -50.74 19.05
CA ASN A 914 3.95 -51.71 18.83
C ASN A 914 3.84 -52.62 17.58
N SER A 915 3.06 -52.30 16.53
CA SER A 915 3.14 -53.07 15.26
C SER A 915 3.18 -52.18 14.02
N MET A 916 4.07 -52.52 13.07
CA MET A 916 4.28 -51.83 11.79
C MET A 916 3.08 -51.86 10.83
N GLN A 917 1.97 -52.49 11.23
CA GLN A 917 0.63 -52.15 10.76
C GLN A 917 -0.34 -52.29 11.95
N PRO A 918 -1.14 -51.27 12.30
CA PRO A 918 -2.24 -51.45 13.23
C PRO A 918 -3.31 -52.29 12.56
N ILE A 919 -3.64 -53.44 13.16
CA ILE A 919 -4.82 -54.21 12.78
C ILE A 919 -6.03 -53.40 13.23
N PRO A 920 -6.93 -52.97 12.33
CA PRO A 920 -8.12 -52.20 12.71
C PRO A 920 -8.98 -53.00 13.69
N PRO A 921 -9.39 -52.42 14.83
CA PRO A 921 -10.34 -53.07 15.72
C PRO A 921 -11.68 -53.33 15.02
N SER A 922 -12.09 -54.60 14.93
CA SER A 922 -13.41 -55.00 14.43
C SER A 922 -14.39 -55.21 15.57
N VAL A 923 -15.51 -54.50 15.54
CA VAL A 923 -16.60 -54.64 16.50
C VAL A 923 -17.90 -54.98 15.77
N GLY A 924 -18.74 -55.80 16.40
CA GLY A 924 -20.03 -56.16 15.83
C GLY A 924 -21.04 -55.01 15.85
N SER A 925 -21.12 -54.26 16.94
CA SER A 925 -22.00 -53.09 17.04
C SER A 925 -21.41 -51.99 17.91
N LEU A 926 -21.69 -50.74 17.58
CA LEU A 926 -21.26 -49.56 18.35
C LEU A 926 -22.48 -48.72 18.76
N TYR A 927 -22.57 -48.38 20.05
CA TYR A 927 -23.49 -47.39 20.59
C TYR A 927 -22.74 -46.26 21.28
N VAL A 928 -23.11 -45.01 20.98
CA VAL A 928 -22.59 -43.81 21.63
C VAL A 928 -23.77 -43.01 22.18
N ALA A 929 -23.89 -42.91 23.50
CA ALA A 929 -24.99 -42.21 24.17
C ALA A 929 -24.94 -40.68 23.97
N PRO A 930 -26.04 -39.93 24.21
CA PRO A 930 -26.12 -38.49 23.94
C PRO A 930 -25.03 -37.61 24.56
N ASN A 931 -24.49 -38.01 25.72
CA ASN A 931 -23.46 -37.26 26.46
C ASN A 931 -22.06 -37.89 26.33
N ALA A 932 -21.84 -38.70 25.29
CA ALA A 932 -20.58 -39.35 25.01
C ALA A 932 -20.01 -38.91 23.67
N SER A 933 -18.68 -38.92 23.56
CA SER A 933 -17.99 -38.80 22.28
C SER A 933 -17.01 -39.95 22.08
N VAL A 934 -16.80 -40.33 20.82
CA VAL A 934 -15.79 -41.31 20.43
C VAL A 934 -14.85 -40.67 19.43
N SER A 935 -13.55 -40.66 19.74
CA SER A 935 -12.50 -40.33 18.79
C SER A 935 -11.90 -41.63 18.24
N TYR A 936 -11.84 -41.79 16.92
CA TYR A 936 -11.47 -43.04 16.26
C TYR A 936 -10.34 -42.86 15.24
N ASP A 937 -9.48 -43.87 15.09
CA ASP A 937 -8.52 -43.94 13.99
C ASP A 937 -9.10 -44.87 12.91
N ASN A 938 -9.06 -46.20 13.07
CA ASN A 938 -9.71 -47.13 12.12
C ASN A 938 -10.80 -47.96 12.79
N LEU A 939 -12.02 -47.96 12.24
CA LEU A 939 -13.17 -48.68 12.81
C LEU A 939 -13.81 -49.62 11.79
N ILE A 940 -13.89 -50.92 12.11
CA ILE A 940 -14.61 -51.90 11.29
C ILE A 940 -15.87 -52.35 12.02
N LEU A 941 -17.01 -52.30 11.33
CA LEU A 941 -18.34 -52.62 11.87
C LEU A 941 -19.05 -53.69 11.04
N ASN A 942 -19.61 -54.70 11.70
CA ASN A 942 -20.28 -55.81 11.01
C ASN A 942 -21.81 -55.82 11.12
N SER A 943 -22.42 -55.23 12.17
CA SER A 943 -23.88 -55.36 12.39
C SER A 943 -24.66 -54.07 12.65
N LYS A 944 -24.34 -53.24 13.64
CA LYS A 944 -25.14 -52.03 13.96
C LYS A 944 -24.31 -50.84 14.40
N MET A 945 -24.63 -49.66 13.89
CA MET A 945 -24.08 -48.39 14.37
C MET A 945 -25.22 -47.52 14.92
N GLU A 946 -25.11 -47.08 16.16
CA GLU A 946 -26.09 -46.21 16.81
C GLU A 946 -25.40 -45.04 17.54
N ILE A 947 -25.48 -43.84 16.98
CA ILE A 947 -24.78 -42.65 17.48
C ILE A 947 -25.78 -41.60 17.95
N ASP A 948 -26.03 -41.52 19.25
CA ASP A 948 -26.78 -40.44 19.88
C ASP A 948 -25.89 -39.28 20.35
N GLY A 949 -24.61 -39.55 20.64
CA GLY A 949 -23.58 -38.57 20.97
C GLY A 949 -22.80 -38.06 19.75
N THR A 950 -21.47 -38.08 19.81
CA THR A 950 -20.62 -37.65 18.68
C THR A 950 -19.56 -38.71 18.33
N LEU A 951 -19.34 -38.96 17.04
CA LEU A 951 -18.21 -39.75 16.53
C LEU A 951 -17.27 -38.82 15.75
N ASN A 952 -15.96 -38.87 16.02
CA ASN A 952 -14.94 -37.96 15.47
C ASN A 952 -13.67 -38.71 15.07
N PRO A 953 -13.01 -38.38 13.95
CA PRO A 953 -11.70 -38.96 13.62
C PRO A 953 -10.58 -38.42 14.53
N LEU A 954 -9.56 -39.22 14.83
CA LEU A 954 -8.34 -38.83 15.52
C LEU A 954 -7.42 -38.07 14.55
N ILE A 955 -6.94 -36.89 14.94
CA ILE A 955 -6.00 -36.10 14.13
C ILE A 955 -4.66 -36.10 14.86
N GLY A 956 -3.77 -37.06 14.57
CA GLY A 956 -2.44 -37.07 15.19
C GLY A 956 -1.63 -38.39 15.28
N GLY A 957 -1.95 -39.46 14.55
CA GLY A 957 -1.14 -40.68 14.48
C GLY A 957 -0.55 -40.90 13.09
N THR A 958 0.74 -41.21 12.98
CA THR A 958 1.36 -41.50 11.69
C THR A 958 0.84 -42.84 11.15
N LEU A 959 0.15 -42.83 10.01
CA LEU A 959 0.17 -43.87 8.96
C LEU A 959 -0.31 -43.29 7.62
N THR A 960 0.33 -43.73 6.55
CA THR A 960 0.31 -43.16 5.20
C THR A 960 -1.04 -43.28 4.48
N ALA A 961 -1.37 -42.24 3.68
CA ALA A 961 -2.42 -42.10 2.65
C ALA A 961 -3.91 -42.35 2.99
N ASN A 962 -4.25 -43.09 4.04
CA ASN A 962 -5.62 -43.51 4.38
C ASN A 962 -5.96 -43.18 5.85
N THR A 963 -5.95 -41.91 6.21
CA THR A 963 -6.23 -41.46 7.57
C THR A 963 -7.71 -41.66 7.93
N ALA A 964 -7.96 -42.09 9.16
CA ALA A 964 -9.22 -42.50 9.77
C ALA A 964 -10.41 -43.00 8.89
N PHE A 965 -10.60 -44.32 8.82
CA PHE A 965 -11.60 -44.96 7.96
C PHE A 965 -12.62 -45.80 8.73
N VAL A 966 -13.90 -45.69 8.36
CA VAL A 966 -14.96 -46.59 8.83
C VAL A 966 -15.33 -47.58 7.71
N ILE A 967 -15.17 -48.88 7.97
CA ILE A 967 -15.62 -49.96 7.07
C ILE A 967 -16.86 -50.61 7.65
N THR A 968 -17.88 -50.76 6.82
CA THR A 968 -19.06 -51.57 7.15
C THR A 968 -19.19 -52.74 6.17
N THR A 969 -19.33 -53.97 6.68
CA THR A 969 -19.47 -55.18 5.84
C THR A 969 -20.91 -55.71 5.85
N ASN A 970 -21.37 -56.26 4.73
CA ASN A 970 -22.76 -56.71 4.53
C ASN A 970 -23.06 -58.13 5.03
N GLN A 971 -22.30 -58.66 5.99
CA GLN A 971 -22.67 -59.95 6.59
C GLN A 971 -23.87 -59.80 7.55
N SER A 972 -24.10 -58.62 8.16
CA SER A 972 -25.20 -58.42 9.12
C SER A 972 -25.60 -56.94 9.39
N LEU A 973 -25.29 -55.97 8.50
CA LEU A 973 -25.61 -54.56 8.73
C LEU A 973 -27.15 -54.34 8.77
N ASN A 974 -27.68 -54.22 9.99
CA ASN A 974 -29.11 -54.16 10.26
C ASN A 974 -29.64 -52.72 10.34
N SER A 975 -28.83 -51.77 10.84
CA SER A 975 -29.18 -50.35 10.89
C SER A 975 -27.96 -49.46 11.16
N ILE A 976 -27.96 -48.26 10.55
CA ILE A 976 -27.17 -47.12 10.99
C ILE A 976 -28.19 -46.07 11.46
N SER A 977 -28.16 -45.72 12.74
CA SER A 977 -29.18 -44.86 13.35
C SER A 977 -28.59 -43.95 14.43
N GLY A 978 -29.41 -43.06 14.96
CA GLY A 978 -29.07 -42.26 16.14
C GLY A 978 -29.37 -40.78 15.98
N SER A 979 -29.44 -40.07 17.10
CA SER A 979 -29.78 -38.65 17.17
C SER A 979 -28.58 -37.70 17.05
N GLY A 980 -27.36 -38.24 17.15
CA GLY A 980 -26.09 -37.54 17.17
C GLY A 980 -25.50 -37.21 15.80
N LEU A 981 -24.19 -36.89 15.79
CA LEU A 981 -23.43 -36.56 14.59
C LEU A 981 -22.22 -37.49 14.43
N ALA A 982 -22.08 -38.09 13.26
CA ALA A 982 -20.89 -38.82 12.85
C ALA A 982 -20.03 -37.97 11.92
N ASN A 983 -18.92 -37.45 12.43
CA ASN A 983 -17.86 -36.86 11.61
C ASN A 983 -16.95 -38.00 11.14
N VAL A 984 -16.80 -38.16 9.83
CA VAL A 984 -15.96 -39.20 9.24
C VAL A 984 -14.98 -38.64 8.23
N LEU A 985 -13.71 -39.04 8.30
CA LEU A 985 -12.73 -38.64 7.28
C LEU A 985 -12.99 -39.44 6.00
N GLN A 986 -12.95 -40.76 6.11
CA GLN A 986 -13.33 -41.68 5.03
C GLN A 986 -14.38 -42.71 5.50
N PHE A 987 -15.33 -43.09 4.63
CA PHE A 987 -16.32 -44.14 4.90
C PHE A 987 -16.42 -45.11 3.71
N ALA A 988 -16.37 -46.42 3.96
CA ALA A 988 -16.70 -47.43 2.96
C ALA A 988 -17.77 -48.41 3.40
N TYR A 989 -18.65 -48.71 2.42
CA TYR A 989 -19.62 -49.77 2.51
C TYR A 989 -19.26 -50.91 1.58
N LEU A 990 -18.93 -52.08 2.15
CA LEU A 990 -18.55 -53.30 1.44
C LEU A 990 -19.71 -54.30 1.39
N ASN A 991 -20.23 -54.53 0.19
CA ASN A 991 -21.23 -55.57 -0.08
C ASN A 991 -20.58 -56.93 -0.41
N GLU A 992 -20.22 -57.71 0.61
CA GLU A 992 -19.60 -59.04 0.42
C GLU A 992 -20.56 -60.12 -0.12
N ASN A 993 -21.88 -59.89 -0.04
CA ASN A 993 -22.91 -60.88 -0.36
C ASN A 993 -23.63 -60.64 -1.70
N ALA A 994 -23.21 -59.65 -2.49
CA ALA A 994 -23.80 -59.27 -3.80
C ALA A 994 -25.34 -59.09 -3.78
N ASN A 995 -25.94 -58.77 -2.63
CA ASN A 995 -27.39 -58.55 -2.52
C ASN A 995 -27.79 -57.12 -2.96
N THR A 996 -29.01 -56.96 -3.47
CA THR A 996 -29.49 -55.71 -4.11
C THR A 996 -30.44 -54.88 -3.24
N ASN A 997 -30.62 -55.22 -1.97
CA ASN A 997 -31.53 -54.51 -1.05
C ASN A 997 -31.02 -53.08 -0.78
N SER A 998 -31.82 -52.13 -0.28
CA SER A 998 -31.30 -50.81 0.14
C SER A 998 -30.99 -50.77 1.64
N VAL A 999 -30.02 -49.95 2.08
CA VAL A 999 -29.77 -49.67 3.52
C VAL A 999 -30.40 -48.33 3.86
N ASN A 1000 -31.15 -48.24 4.95
CA ASN A 1000 -31.59 -46.96 5.49
C ASN A 1000 -30.61 -46.47 6.56
N VAL A 1001 -30.17 -45.22 6.43
CA VAL A 1001 -29.27 -44.53 7.36
C VAL A 1001 -30.05 -43.41 8.04
N ASP A 1002 -30.42 -43.62 9.30
CA ASP A 1002 -31.12 -42.65 10.14
C ASP A 1002 -30.16 -41.93 11.09
N LEU A 1003 -29.09 -41.36 10.54
CA LEU A 1003 -28.03 -40.67 11.27
C LEU A 1003 -27.55 -39.44 10.49
N LYS A 1004 -27.11 -38.38 11.18
CA LYS A 1004 -26.42 -37.25 10.54
C LYS A 1004 -24.94 -37.60 10.36
N MET A 1005 -24.42 -37.40 9.16
CA MET A 1005 -23.04 -37.74 8.83
C MET A 1005 -22.34 -36.61 8.08
N ASP A 1006 -21.16 -36.19 8.53
CA ASP A 1006 -20.30 -35.20 7.87
C ASP A 1006 -19.03 -35.91 7.37
N VAL A 1007 -18.78 -35.92 6.07
CA VAL A 1007 -17.66 -36.62 5.41
C VAL A 1007 -16.62 -35.62 4.94
N TYR A 1008 -15.34 -35.79 5.30
CA TYR A 1008 -14.30 -34.78 5.04
C TYR A 1008 -13.32 -35.13 3.90
N GLU A 1009 -13.15 -36.40 3.53
CA GLU A 1009 -12.29 -36.80 2.40
C GLU A 1009 -13.00 -37.68 1.38
N ARG A 1010 -13.55 -38.84 1.79
CA ARG A 1010 -14.02 -39.85 0.84
C ARG A 1010 -15.20 -40.67 1.34
N PHE A 1011 -16.16 -40.93 0.46
CA PHE A 1011 -17.27 -41.86 0.67
C PHE A 1011 -17.31 -42.89 -0.45
N GLU A 1012 -16.99 -44.15 -0.13
CA GLU A 1012 -16.93 -45.25 -1.08
C GLU A 1012 -18.08 -46.24 -0.86
N MET A 1013 -18.68 -46.73 -1.94
CA MET A 1013 -19.67 -47.80 -1.87
C MET A 1013 -19.52 -48.76 -3.04
N SER A 1014 -19.77 -50.05 -2.77
CA SER A 1014 -19.79 -51.06 -3.82
C SER A 1014 -21.08 -51.04 -4.63
N ASP A 1015 -22.10 -51.82 -4.27
CA ASP A 1015 -23.20 -52.15 -5.19
C ASP A 1015 -24.60 -51.96 -4.59
N ARG A 1016 -24.71 -51.30 -3.43
CA ARG A 1016 -25.96 -51.18 -2.67
C ARG A 1016 -26.41 -49.72 -2.52
N PRO A 1017 -27.66 -49.37 -2.86
CA PRO A 1017 -28.20 -48.05 -2.55
C PRO A 1017 -28.28 -47.78 -1.03
N MET A 1018 -27.82 -46.62 -0.59
CA MET A 1018 -27.99 -46.12 0.78
C MET A 1018 -28.95 -44.94 0.82
N ASN A 1019 -30.02 -45.06 1.61
CA ASN A 1019 -31.04 -44.04 1.78
C ASN A 1019 -30.85 -43.32 3.11
N PHE A 1020 -30.40 -42.08 3.08
CA PHE A 1020 -30.27 -41.23 4.26
C PHE A 1020 -31.64 -40.64 4.63
N LEU A 1021 -32.18 -41.09 5.77
CA LEU A 1021 -33.41 -40.55 6.34
C LEU A 1021 -33.19 -39.21 7.05
N LYS A 1022 -31.95 -38.97 7.51
CA LYS A 1022 -31.47 -37.68 8.00
C LYS A 1022 -30.62 -37.00 6.93
N LYS A 1023 -29.40 -36.57 7.27
CA LYS A 1023 -28.57 -35.69 6.44
C LYS A 1023 -27.16 -36.24 6.31
N ILE A 1024 -26.64 -36.25 5.10
CA ILE A 1024 -25.21 -36.42 4.83
C ILE A 1024 -24.63 -35.11 4.27
N THR A 1025 -23.50 -34.65 4.82
CA THR A 1025 -22.78 -33.45 4.37
C THR A 1025 -21.39 -33.85 3.85
N PHE A 1026 -21.05 -33.54 2.62
CA PHE A 1026 -19.68 -33.62 2.11
C PHE A 1026 -18.96 -32.31 2.43
N LYS A 1027 -18.04 -32.33 3.39
CA LYS A 1027 -17.35 -31.17 3.94
C LYS A 1027 -16.17 -30.74 3.06
N SER A 1028 -15.74 -29.49 3.23
CA SER A 1028 -14.55 -28.95 2.58
C SER A 1028 -13.42 -28.71 3.58
N THR A 1029 -12.21 -29.12 3.20
CA THR A 1029 -10.94 -28.82 3.90
C THR A 1029 -10.22 -27.67 3.20
N ALA A 1030 -9.03 -27.30 3.69
CA ALA A 1030 -8.19 -26.25 3.10
C ALA A 1030 -7.69 -26.58 1.67
N ASP A 1031 -7.75 -27.84 1.25
CA ASP A 1031 -7.22 -28.32 -0.02
C ASP A 1031 -8.25 -29.00 -0.95
N ARG A 1032 -9.40 -29.47 -0.44
CA ARG A 1032 -10.40 -30.21 -1.25
C ARG A 1032 -11.82 -30.21 -0.64
N THR A 1033 -12.81 -30.63 -1.42
CA THR A 1033 -14.12 -31.11 -0.92
C THR A 1033 -14.13 -32.63 -0.93
N ALA A 1034 -14.80 -33.26 0.03
CA ALA A 1034 -14.95 -34.71 0.08
C ALA A 1034 -15.56 -35.30 -1.21
N VAL A 1035 -15.09 -36.49 -1.60
CA VAL A 1035 -15.43 -37.15 -2.88
C VAL A 1035 -16.29 -38.39 -2.65
N PHE A 1036 -17.29 -38.61 -3.50
CA PHE A 1036 -18.05 -39.86 -3.58
C PHE A 1036 -17.48 -40.76 -4.68
N LEU A 1037 -17.18 -42.03 -4.37
CA LEU A 1037 -16.74 -43.02 -5.35
C LEU A 1037 -17.69 -44.24 -5.35
N SER A 1038 -18.05 -44.69 -6.56
CA SER A 1038 -18.69 -46.00 -6.75
C SER A 1038 -17.66 -46.99 -7.29
N SER A 1039 -17.37 -48.03 -6.52
CA SER A 1039 -16.36 -49.04 -6.87
C SER A 1039 -16.78 -50.42 -6.41
N ASP A 1040 -16.93 -51.35 -7.34
CA ASP A 1040 -17.14 -52.76 -7.00
C ASP A 1040 -15.87 -53.41 -6.42
N PHE A 1041 -16.01 -54.65 -5.94
CA PHE A 1041 -14.92 -55.40 -5.29
C PHE A 1041 -13.73 -55.71 -6.22
N ALA A 1042 -13.88 -55.52 -7.54
CA ALA A 1042 -12.82 -55.73 -8.54
C ALA A 1042 -12.06 -54.43 -8.88
N GLY A 1043 -12.40 -53.31 -8.22
CA GLY A 1043 -11.82 -52.00 -8.52
C GLY A 1043 -12.39 -51.38 -9.80
N THR A 1044 -13.51 -51.90 -10.32
CA THR A 1044 -14.25 -51.31 -11.43
C THR A 1044 -15.42 -50.47 -10.93
N THR A 1045 -15.96 -49.58 -11.76
CA THR A 1045 -17.03 -48.67 -11.34
C THR A 1045 -18.36 -49.41 -11.22
N SER A 1046 -19.00 -49.37 -10.05
CA SER A 1046 -20.35 -49.91 -9.88
C SER A 1046 -21.40 -48.98 -10.50
N SER A 1047 -22.31 -49.57 -11.28
CA SER A 1047 -23.50 -48.89 -11.83
C SER A 1047 -24.71 -48.89 -10.89
N SER A 1048 -24.62 -49.60 -9.76
CA SER A 1048 -25.73 -49.83 -8.82
C SER A 1048 -25.62 -48.97 -7.54
N ALA A 1049 -24.41 -48.50 -7.24
CA ALA A 1049 -24.11 -47.62 -6.12
C ALA A 1049 -24.85 -46.27 -6.25
N SER A 1050 -25.74 -45.98 -5.29
CA SER A 1050 -26.45 -44.70 -5.22
C SER A 1050 -26.70 -44.27 -3.77
N ILE A 1051 -26.65 -42.96 -3.53
CA ILE A 1051 -27.14 -42.34 -2.30
C ILE A 1051 -28.45 -41.62 -2.58
N SER A 1052 -29.41 -41.73 -1.68
CA SER A 1052 -30.67 -40.98 -1.73
C SER A 1052 -30.96 -40.34 -0.37
N GLY A 1053 -31.77 -39.28 -0.32
CA GLY A 1053 -32.05 -38.53 0.92
C GLY A 1053 -31.62 -37.07 0.87
N LEU A 1054 -31.44 -36.44 2.03
CA LEU A 1054 -30.93 -35.07 2.12
C LEU A 1054 -29.39 -35.09 2.07
N VAL A 1055 -28.83 -34.67 0.94
CA VAL A 1055 -27.39 -34.59 0.68
C VAL A 1055 -26.98 -33.13 0.56
N GLU A 1056 -26.00 -32.70 1.36
CA GLU A 1056 -25.39 -31.37 1.31
C GLU A 1056 -23.91 -31.49 0.94
N VAL A 1057 -23.37 -30.46 0.29
CA VAL A 1057 -21.94 -30.37 -0.08
C VAL A 1057 -21.46 -28.97 0.28
N GLU A 1058 -20.40 -28.88 1.08
CA GLU A 1058 -19.77 -27.61 1.42
C GLU A 1058 -18.95 -27.05 0.25
N GLN A 1059 -18.90 -25.72 0.20
CA GLN A 1059 -18.17 -24.99 -0.81
C GLN A 1059 -16.69 -24.93 -0.44
N PHE A 1060 -15.83 -25.42 -1.33
CA PHE A 1060 -14.39 -25.21 -1.24
C PHE A 1060 -14.01 -23.78 -1.67
N VAL A 1061 -13.24 -23.07 -0.84
CA VAL A 1061 -12.71 -21.73 -1.14
C VAL A 1061 -11.20 -21.73 -0.87
N PRO A 1062 -10.34 -21.78 -1.90
CA PRO A 1062 -8.89 -21.83 -1.72
C PRO A 1062 -8.33 -20.50 -1.22
N GLU A 1063 -7.39 -20.53 -0.26
CA GLU A 1063 -6.82 -19.35 0.41
C GLU A 1063 -5.87 -18.48 -0.44
N ASN A 1064 -5.52 -18.88 -1.68
CA ASN A 1064 -4.60 -18.11 -2.53
C ASN A 1064 -5.26 -17.55 -3.80
N ASN A 1065 -5.56 -16.25 -3.74
CA ASN A 1065 -6.26 -15.42 -4.71
C ASN A 1065 -5.52 -15.13 -6.04
N SER A 1066 -4.66 -16.03 -6.54
CA SER A 1066 -3.78 -15.72 -7.69
C SER A 1066 -4.21 -16.27 -9.06
N VAL A 1067 -5.30 -17.04 -9.20
CA VAL A 1067 -5.87 -17.33 -10.52
C VAL A 1067 -7.40 -17.34 -10.48
N ARG A 1068 -7.99 -16.24 -10.96
CA ARG A 1068 -9.42 -16.05 -11.32
C ARG A 1068 -10.45 -16.50 -10.26
N GLY A 1069 -10.86 -15.57 -9.41
CA GLY A 1069 -12.01 -15.72 -8.53
C GLY A 1069 -13.30 -16.06 -9.28
N ARG A 1070 -13.92 -17.18 -8.92
CA ARG A 1070 -15.34 -17.48 -9.14
C ARG A 1070 -15.85 -18.33 -7.97
N ALA A 1071 -16.99 -17.92 -7.41
CA ALA A 1071 -17.65 -18.60 -6.31
C ALA A 1071 -18.97 -19.20 -6.83
N TYR A 1072 -19.15 -20.51 -6.71
CA TYR A 1072 -20.36 -21.20 -7.14
C TYR A 1072 -21.36 -21.32 -5.98
N ARG A 1073 -22.62 -20.92 -6.24
CA ARG A 1073 -23.73 -20.98 -5.28
C ARG A 1073 -24.60 -22.21 -5.53
N PHE A 1074 -24.80 -23.05 -4.52
CA PHE A 1074 -25.82 -24.09 -4.54
C PHE A 1074 -27.22 -23.46 -4.42
N VAL A 1075 -28.17 -23.87 -5.26
CA VAL A 1075 -29.58 -23.52 -5.12
C VAL A 1075 -30.29 -24.79 -4.66
N SER A 1076 -30.62 -24.87 -3.37
CA SER A 1076 -31.11 -26.10 -2.73
C SER A 1076 -32.50 -26.55 -3.24
N SER A 1077 -32.61 -27.82 -3.65
CA SER A 1077 -33.84 -28.65 -3.63
C SER A 1077 -33.44 -30.14 -3.74
N PRO A 1078 -34.25 -31.12 -3.29
CA PRO A 1078 -33.83 -32.52 -3.16
C PRO A 1078 -33.43 -33.12 -4.50
N VAL A 1079 -32.23 -33.72 -4.55
CA VAL A 1079 -31.67 -34.36 -5.75
C VAL A 1079 -32.00 -35.85 -5.72
N ALA A 1080 -32.82 -36.31 -6.66
CA ALA A 1080 -33.28 -37.71 -6.75
C ALA A 1080 -32.32 -38.62 -7.56
N SER A 1081 -31.30 -38.04 -8.21
CA SER A 1081 -30.27 -38.76 -8.98
C SER A 1081 -29.01 -37.90 -9.24
N MET A 1082 -27.87 -38.53 -9.54
CA MET A 1082 -26.64 -37.82 -9.94
C MET A 1082 -26.83 -36.89 -11.16
N SER A 1083 -27.75 -37.22 -12.07
CA SER A 1083 -28.06 -36.39 -13.25
C SER A 1083 -28.70 -35.03 -12.88
N THR A 1084 -29.39 -34.94 -11.74
CA THR A 1084 -29.96 -33.67 -11.25
C THR A 1084 -28.93 -32.73 -10.61
N ILE A 1085 -27.73 -33.22 -10.26
CA ILE A 1085 -26.64 -32.39 -9.72
C ILE A 1085 -25.97 -31.58 -10.85
N TYR A 1086 -25.86 -32.15 -12.05
CA TYR A 1086 -25.25 -31.51 -13.23
C TYR A 1086 -26.09 -30.34 -13.79
N SER A 1087 -27.43 -30.40 -13.66
CA SER A 1087 -28.34 -29.41 -14.27
C SER A 1087 -28.58 -28.16 -13.42
N GLN A 1088 -28.21 -28.18 -12.13
CA GLN A 1088 -28.38 -27.04 -11.22
C GLN A 1088 -27.11 -26.21 -10.99
N TRP A 1089 -26.02 -26.53 -11.70
CA TRP A 1089 -24.82 -25.71 -11.79
C TRP A 1089 -25.00 -24.60 -12.84
N GLN A 1090 -25.14 -23.34 -12.43
CA GLN A 1090 -25.19 -22.20 -13.37
C GLN A 1090 -24.41 -20.98 -12.87
N GLU A 1091 -23.51 -20.47 -13.72
CA GLU A 1091 -23.12 -19.06 -13.75
C GLU A 1091 -23.73 -18.40 -14.99
N ASN A 1092 -24.58 -17.38 -14.81
CA ASN A 1092 -24.92 -16.36 -15.83
C ASN A 1092 -25.17 -16.84 -17.28
N GLY A 1093 -25.94 -17.93 -17.48
CA GLY A 1093 -26.52 -18.25 -18.80
C GLY A 1093 -25.54 -18.68 -19.90
N ALA A 1094 -24.30 -19.05 -19.57
CA ALA A 1094 -23.38 -19.71 -20.50
C ALA A 1094 -22.81 -20.98 -19.86
N ALA A 1095 -22.81 -22.10 -20.60
CA ALA A 1095 -22.28 -23.38 -20.13
C ALA A 1095 -20.77 -23.26 -19.82
N PRO A 1096 -20.31 -23.57 -18.59
CA PRO A 1096 -18.90 -23.35 -18.24
C PRO A 1096 -18.04 -24.60 -18.39
N SER A 1097 -16.83 -24.36 -18.88
CA SER A 1097 -15.64 -25.23 -18.78
C SER A 1097 -14.92 -24.98 -17.45
N GLY A 1098 -14.53 -26.07 -16.78
CA GLY A 1098 -13.44 -26.10 -15.80
C GLY A 1098 -13.79 -25.77 -14.35
N PHE A 1099 -13.60 -26.77 -13.49
CA PHE A 1099 -13.58 -26.76 -12.01
C PHE A 1099 -14.94 -26.75 -11.31
N GLY A 1100 -15.62 -27.91 -11.37
CA GLY A 1100 -16.63 -28.30 -10.38
C GLY A 1100 -16.18 -29.52 -9.58
N THR A 1101 -16.85 -29.73 -8.45
CA THR A 1101 -16.65 -30.87 -7.55
C THR A 1101 -16.62 -32.18 -8.35
N HIS A 1102 -15.58 -32.98 -8.15
CA HIS A 1102 -15.32 -34.22 -8.89
C HIS A 1102 -16.38 -35.26 -8.50
N ILE A 1103 -17.41 -35.44 -9.32
CA ILE A 1103 -18.32 -36.60 -9.25
C ILE A 1103 -17.95 -37.51 -10.43
N THR A 1104 -17.14 -38.54 -10.15
CA THR A 1104 -16.75 -39.53 -11.16
C THR A 1104 -17.92 -40.43 -11.49
N GLY A 1105 -18.38 -40.40 -12.75
CA GLY A 1105 -19.28 -41.42 -13.30
C GLY A 1105 -18.51 -42.48 -14.08
N ALA A 1106 -18.89 -43.74 -13.85
CA ALA A 1106 -18.84 -44.98 -14.67
C ALA A 1106 -17.74 -45.30 -15.72
N SER A 1107 -16.78 -44.45 -16.04
CA SER A 1107 -15.68 -44.83 -16.93
C SER A 1107 -14.36 -44.26 -16.43
N GLY A 1108 -13.58 -45.12 -15.77
CA GLY A 1108 -12.25 -44.84 -15.26
C GLY A 1108 -11.21 -44.55 -16.34
N THR A 1109 -11.38 -43.46 -17.09
CA THR A 1109 -10.36 -42.93 -17.98
C THR A 1109 -9.89 -41.58 -17.45
N VAL A 1110 -8.70 -41.57 -16.85
CA VAL A 1110 -7.95 -40.35 -16.54
C VAL A 1110 -7.50 -39.74 -17.86
N GLY A 1111 -8.05 -38.58 -18.19
CA GLY A 1111 -7.58 -37.74 -19.30
C GLY A 1111 -7.55 -36.29 -18.85
N MET A 1112 -6.37 -35.79 -18.47
CA MET A 1112 -6.12 -34.35 -18.55
C MET A 1112 -6.20 -33.95 -20.02
N VAL A 1113 -7.11 -33.05 -20.36
CA VAL A 1113 -7.10 -32.39 -21.68
C VAL A 1113 -6.27 -31.13 -21.55
N ASP A 1114 -5.06 -31.18 -22.12
CA ASP A 1114 -4.30 -30.01 -22.53
C ASP A 1114 -5.09 -29.23 -23.60
N ALA A 1115 -5.28 -27.93 -23.39
CA ALA A 1115 -6.03 -27.05 -24.27
C ALA A 1115 -5.18 -26.57 -25.46
N ALA A 1116 -4.42 -27.47 -26.10
CA ALA A 1116 -3.63 -27.16 -27.28
C ALA A 1116 -4.13 -27.83 -28.59
N THR A 1117 -4.97 -28.86 -28.54
CA THR A 1117 -5.44 -29.54 -29.77
C THR A 1117 -6.91 -29.92 -29.68
N GLY A 1118 -7.76 -29.23 -30.45
CA GLY A 1118 -9.20 -29.49 -30.51
C GLY A 1118 -9.56 -30.89 -31.03
N PHE A 1119 -10.72 -31.37 -30.55
CA PHE A 1119 -11.62 -32.41 -31.10
C PHE A 1119 -11.11 -33.34 -32.22
N ASP A 1120 -11.14 -34.66 -31.95
CA ASP A 1120 -11.63 -35.64 -32.92
C ASP A 1120 -12.58 -36.64 -32.24
N GLN A 1121 -13.74 -36.87 -32.86
CA GLN A 1121 -14.71 -37.90 -32.51
C GLN A 1121 -14.44 -39.12 -33.38
N THR A 1122 -14.06 -40.25 -32.80
CA THR A 1122 -14.44 -41.64 -33.16
C THR A 1122 -13.88 -42.52 -32.03
N SER A 1123 -14.51 -43.57 -31.50
CA SER A 1123 -15.53 -44.49 -31.99
C SER A 1123 -16.14 -45.26 -30.81
N SER A 1124 -17.42 -45.60 -30.97
CA SER A 1124 -18.23 -46.60 -30.26
C SER A 1124 -17.55 -47.89 -29.77
N GLY A 1125 -18.03 -48.43 -28.64
CA GLY A 1125 -18.01 -49.87 -28.39
C GLY A 1125 -18.30 -50.31 -26.95
N ALA A 1126 -19.58 -50.66 -26.70
CA ALA A 1126 -20.17 -51.43 -25.59
C ALA A 1126 -20.11 -50.86 -24.17
#